data_AF-A0A1A0MNQ6-F1
#
_entry.id   AF-A0A1A0MNQ6-F1
#
_cell.length_a   1.000
_cell.length_b   1.000
_cell.length_c   1.000
_cell.angle_alpha   90.00
_cell.angle_beta   90.00
_cell.angle_gamma   90.00
#
_symmetry.space_group_name_H-M   'P 1'
#
loop_
_entity.id
_entity.type
_entity.pdbx_description
1 polymer ?
#
loop_
_entity_poly.entity_id
_entity_poly.type
_entity_poly.pdbx_seq_one_letter_code
_entity_poly.pdbx_strand_id
1 'polypeptide(L)'
;MTLGAACAVVAVDTGVRLGTSPVRVAARLAAPDAVECTITAVKELIGSAPSRRSWSGADRCWIEVRGLHSDNGRRIGSAVLRGVRNSRGVESAQLNYPLSRIVVHLGEPEPTVAEVCEIVTAAERRAQAADNDQFRNQHTDLPGDGVVLAGKVIATAANGVGLCAAVAGRLLMWPRLPAGLSALVTLVDYQPRLRGAVEDRLGPEAADTVLAITAATLYAVTQAPATVAVELVRHLAQTGEGLAAARAWEAFEPTLATDAQCIDATPPAQRPCPMPRGVVEKHAERSGVAQGLAAFSVGLLTLDPNAAATAAVVTAPKPARNAREAFASTLGRGLAQRYSVLTLHPPALRTLDRIDAVVVDPRVLAIASLRVGQIRGVDEGSRGAVWQWAQDRLEAGGLTAGWHRVPADLDGVRRNGRTRGEVLVRNAHHPLAHGLLAEIRRAGAEIASVDVDELDELRSSFDELYDADDPLDTALAAAVQSLQKDGMTVAVVAAEAPRALDAADVAIGLLGAGGVPPWHADLMVSDLEGVWRIVHAMPAARRASRRGVELATSGTLLGALLMIPGVRGAGPGPVVAGAAAALLMGHRLARGVLGDEPPAAAPVQDWHAMPVEAVKRELRTMNSAALPKNSADGPRLPGSAAAGSIRRGIGDFITTLRGELADPLTPVLAVGSAASALLGSPVDAVLVGSVLTGNAILAATQELRAERLLRRLLAVQDPPARRLTDGGQQENVAAAQLRLGDTIEVWPGEVVPADARIVQAADLETDESALTGESLPVPKQVDATPGAVLAERRCMLHAGTTVVAGRAVAVVTAIGPQTQLRRAAEMPQDRTSAVGLSTQLRDLTNQALPLSLAGGALVSGLSLLRLFPLRQAVASGVAVAVAAVPEGLPLVATLAQQASARRLTRAGALVRSPRSVEALGRVDVVCFDKTGTLSENRLRVSRVETVADCSRDQVLACAGRATPPANGERHEHATDAAVAEAAESRGAAVASDAHLPFRSGRPFSASLRDHELSVKGAPEVVLAACVDLAPSVERTVARMAQSGLRVIAVASRHLTDAQARRARGNA
;
A
#
# COMPACT_ATOMS: atom_id res chain seq x y z
N MET A 1 21.54 0.05 31.06
CA MET A 1 21.70 1.17 30.12
C MET A 1 20.76 1.10 28.90
N THR A 2 20.42 -0.08 28.39
CA THR A 2 19.59 -0.26 27.17
C THR A 2 18.14 0.20 27.30
N LEU A 3 17.49 -0.03 28.45
CA LEU A 3 16.10 0.36 28.72
C LEU A 3 15.93 1.89 28.80
N GLY A 4 16.87 2.57 29.46
CA GLY A 4 16.92 4.03 29.53
C GLY A 4 17.16 4.68 28.16
N ALA A 5 18.04 4.10 27.32
CA ALA A 5 18.28 4.59 25.97
C ALA A 5 17.04 4.44 25.05
N ALA A 6 16.30 3.34 25.16
CA ALA A 6 15.08 3.11 24.37
C ALA A 6 13.97 4.12 24.72
N CYS A 7 13.70 4.29 26.02
CA CYS A 7 12.75 5.29 26.51
C CYS A 7 13.22 6.72 26.20
N ALA A 8 14.52 7.00 26.32
CA ALA A 8 15.08 8.30 25.99
C ALA A 8 14.95 8.63 24.50
N VAL A 9 15.15 7.69 23.57
CA VAL A 9 14.99 7.97 22.13
C VAL A 9 13.57 8.40 21.80
N VAL A 10 12.56 7.68 22.32
CA VAL A 10 11.15 8.03 22.10
C VAL A 10 10.80 9.34 22.81
N ALA A 11 11.22 9.51 24.08
CA ALA A 11 10.97 10.73 24.85
C ALA A 11 11.66 11.96 24.26
N VAL A 12 12.90 11.83 23.78
CA VAL A 12 13.68 12.91 23.16
C VAL A 12 13.09 13.26 21.81
N ASP A 13 12.73 12.31 20.94
CA ASP A 13 12.06 12.68 19.68
C ASP A 13 10.68 13.33 19.93
N THR A 14 9.95 12.85 20.94
CA THR A 14 8.67 13.42 21.32
C THR A 14 8.85 14.82 21.91
N GLY A 15 9.83 15.03 22.79
CA GLY A 15 10.14 16.29 23.47
C GLY A 15 10.89 17.32 22.62
N VAL A 16 11.86 16.92 21.80
CA VAL A 16 12.68 17.81 20.94
C VAL A 16 11.84 18.41 19.81
N ARG A 17 10.85 17.68 19.27
CA ARG A 17 9.95 18.20 18.23
C ARG A 17 8.71 18.92 18.75
N LEU A 18 8.41 18.83 20.05
CA LEU A 18 7.39 19.69 20.66
C LEU A 18 7.78 21.18 20.62
N GLY A 19 9.05 21.53 20.36
CA GLY A 19 9.50 22.93 20.14
C GLY A 19 9.30 23.85 21.35
N THR A 20 8.86 23.30 22.47
CA THR A 20 8.50 24.00 23.69
C THR A 20 9.39 23.47 24.79
N SER A 21 10.26 24.33 25.32
CA SER A 21 10.77 24.16 26.69
C SER A 21 9.60 23.76 27.61
N PRO A 22 9.79 22.91 28.65
CA PRO A 22 8.77 22.66 29.68
C PRO A 22 8.16 23.96 30.22
N VAL A 23 8.88 25.08 30.15
CA VAL A 23 8.41 26.44 30.46
C VAL A 23 7.28 26.93 29.56
N ARG A 24 7.26 26.61 28.25
CA ARG A 24 6.18 27.01 27.32
C ARG A 24 4.93 26.14 27.44
N VAL A 25 5.09 24.85 27.76
CA VAL A 25 3.96 23.97 28.11
C VAL A 25 3.35 24.44 29.43
N ALA A 26 4.18 24.77 30.43
CA ALA A 26 3.74 25.40 31.68
C ALA A 26 3.07 26.77 31.44
N ALA A 27 3.58 27.59 30.51
CA ALA A 27 2.97 28.88 30.17
C ALA A 27 1.61 28.73 29.45
N ARG A 28 1.44 27.72 28.57
CA ARG A 28 0.12 27.39 28.00
C ARG A 28 -0.83 26.80 29.03
N LEU A 29 -0.34 25.99 29.98
CA LEU A 29 -1.13 25.49 31.11
C LEU A 29 -1.50 26.57 32.12
N ALA A 30 -0.73 27.67 32.17
CA ALA A 30 -0.99 28.84 33.00
C ALA A 30 -1.87 29.90 32.32
N ALA A 31 -2.27 29.70 31.05
CA ALA A 31 -3.28 30.53 30.42
C ALA A 31 -4.62 30.35 31.16
N PRO A 32 -5.41 31.43 31.36
CA PRO A 32 -6.67 31.37 32.12
C PRO A 32 -7.59 30.23 31.66
N ASP A 33 -7.77 30.08 30.35
CA ASP A 33 -8.64 29.07 29.75
C ASP A 33 -8.12 27.63 29.95
N ALA A 34 -6.80 27.46 29.97
CA ALA A 34 -6.18 26.16 30.22
C ALA A 34 -6.28 25.76 31.70
N VAL A 35 -6.20 26.73 32.63
CA VAL A 35 -6.43 26.52 34.06
C VAL A 35 -7.88 26.09 34.29
N GLU A 36 -8.84 26.73 33.62
CA GLU A 36 -10.25 26.36 33.71
C GLU A 36 -10.54 24.96 33.13
N CYS A 37 -9.97 24.62 31.98
CA CYS A 37 -10.05 23.26 31.42
C CYS A 37 -9.44 22.22 32.37
N THR A 38 -8.34 22.56 33.05
CA THR A 38 -7.68 21.69 34.03
C THR A 38 -8.56 21.48 35.27
N ILE A 39 -9.16 22.56 35.81
CA ILE A 39 -10.09 22.48 36.94
C ILE A 39 -11.32 21.63 36.56
N THR A 40 -11.83 21.81 35.34
CA THR A 40 -12.98 21.08 34.82
C THR A 40 -12.68 19.60 34.64
N ALA A 41 -11.52 19.26 34.07
CA ALA A 41 -11.04 17.88 34.00
C ALA A 41 -10.90 17.27 35.40
N VAL A 42 -10.37 18.01 36.39
CA VAL A 42 -10.27 17.55 37.78
C VAL A 42 -11.65 17.30 38.42
N LYS A 43 -12.66 18.12 38.13
CA LYS A 43 -14.04 17.89 38.60
C LYS A 43 -14.61 16.59 38.03
N GLU A 44 -14.45 16.34 36.71
CA GLU A 44 -14.88 15.08 36.07
C GLU A 44 -14.20 13.86 36.69
N LEU A 45 -12.90 13.97 37.00
CA LEU A 45 -12.13 12.91 37.65
C LEU A 45 -12.65 12.55 39.05
N ILE A 46 -13.31 13.48 39.75
CA ILE A 46 -13.89 13.28 41.10
C ILE A 46 -15.34 12.76 41.03
N GLY A 47 -15.87 12.51 39.81
CA GLY A 47 -17.19 11.93 39.60
C GLY A 47 -18.33 12.95 39.55
N SER A 48 -18.02 14.23 39.30
CA SER A 48 -19.06 15.21 38.95
C SER A 48 -19.66 14.89 37.58
N ALA A 49 -20.87 15.39 37.30
CA ALA A 49 -21.46 15.27 35.96
C ALA A 49 -20.47 15.78 34.88
N PRO A 50 -20.36 15.09 33.73
CA PRO A 50 -19.44 15.49 32.67
C PRO A 50 -19.73 16.92 32.24
N SER A 51 -18.68 17.72 32.12
CA SER A 51 -18.74 19.08 31.60
C SER A 51 -19.10 19.06 30.12
N ARG A 52 -19.73 20.14 29.64
CA ARG A 52 -20.07 20.28 28.22
C ARG A 52 -18.79 20.42 27.42
N ARG A 53 -18.63 19.64 26.35
CA ARG A 53 -17.47 19.77 25.46
C ARG A 53 -17.61 21.08 24.67
N SER A 54 -16.54 21.87 24.65
CA SER A 54 -16.52 23.15 23.95
C SER A 54 -15.12 23.49 23.47
N TRP A 55 -15.07 24.17 22.32
CA TRP A 55 -13.87 24.81 21.78
C TRP A 55 -14.21 26.26 21.42
N SER A 56 -13.24 27.16 21.61
CA SER A 56 -13.35 28.57 21.28
C SER A 56 -12.18 29.03 20.43
N GLY A 57 -12.49 29.66 19.30
CA GLY A 57 -11.58 30.39 18.44
C GLY A 57 -11.63 31.89 18.72
N ALA A 58 -11.19 32.71 17.76
CA ALA A 58 -11.14 34.16 17.91
C ALA A 58 -12.51 34.85 17.72
N ASP A 59 -13.38 34.30 16.88
CA ASP A 59 -14.69 34.85 16.48
C ASP A 59 -15.80 33.79 16.51
N ARG A 60 -15.47 32.56 16.89
CA ARG A 60 -16.37 31.40 16.85
C ARG A 60 -16.21 30.51 18.06
N CYS A 61 -17.30 29.88 18.48
CA CYS A 61 -17.25 28.77 19.42
C CYS A 61 -18.04 27.56 18.93
N TRP A 62 -17.52 26.38 19.24
CA TRP A 62 -18.11 25.08 18.94
C TRP A 62 -18.54 24.47 20.26
N ILE A 63 -19.83 24.23 20.43
CA ILE A 63 -20.41 23.80 21.70
C ILE A 63 -21.17 22.49 21.50
N GLU A 64 -20.90 21.50 22.35
CA GLU A 64 -21.64 20.24 22.37
C GLU A 64 -23.13 20.46 22.59
N VAL A 65 -23.95 19.71 21.86
CA VAL A 65 -25.40 19.65 22.07
C VAL A 65 -25.78 18.19 22.35
N ARG A 66 -26.31 17.95 23.54
CA ARG A 66 -26.59 16.61 24.06
C ARG A 66 -27.93 16.11 23.52
N GLY A 67 -27.95 14.86 23.03
CA GLY A 67 -29.16 14.22 22.52
C GLY A 67 -29.46 14.48 21.04
N LEU A 68 -28.52 15.06 20.26
CA LEU A 68 -28.70 15.28 18.82
C LEU A 68 -28.83 13.99 17.99
N HIS A 69 -28.24 12.88 18.43
CA HIS A 69 -28.38 11.57 17.77
C HIS A 69 -29.57 10.74 18.25
N SER A 70 -30.43 11.30 19.12
CA SER A 70 -31.66 10.61 19.54
C SER A 70 -32.76 10.73 18.48
N ASP A 71 -33.81 9.93 18.60
CA ASP A 71 -35.02 10.05 17.76
C ASP A 71 -35.64 11.47 17.81
N ASN A 72 -35.45 12.16 18.94
CA ASN A 72 -35.89 13.54 19.18
C ASN A 72 -34.82 14.61 18.84
N GLY A 73 -33.68 14.21 18.27
CA GLY A 73 -32.53 15.06 18.01
C GLY A 73 -32.86 16.29 17.17
N ARG A 74 -33.75 16.17 16.18
CA ARG A 74 -34.23 17.30 15.37
C ARG A 74 -34.96 18.36 16.19
N ARG A 75 -35.78 17.92 17.15
CA ARG A 75 -36.53 18.80 18.06
C ARG A 75 -35.55 19.54 18.98
N ILE A 76 -34.61 18.81 19.58
CA ILE A 76 -33.57 19.37 20.46
C ILE A 76 -32.71 20.38 19.70
N GLY A 77 -32.18 20.00 18.53
CA GLY A 77 -31.40 20.89 17.68
C GLY A 77 -32.16 22.17 17.34
N SER A 78 -33.41 22.07 16.87
CA SER A 78 -34.21 23.26 16.54
C SER A 78 -34.50 24.17 17.75
N ALA A 79 -34.62 23.61 18.96
CA ALA A 79 -34.79 24.38 20.20
C ALA A 79 -33.50 25.10 20.60
N VAL A 80 -32.36 24.40 20.53
CA VAL A 80 -31.02 24.95 20.83
C VAL A 80 -30.64 26.03 19.84
N LEU A 81 -30.83 25.80 18.54
CA LEU A 81 -30.55 26.78 17.49
C LEU A 81 -31.35 28.07 17.67
N ARG A 82 -32.66 27.95 18.01
CA ARG A 82 -33.49 29.12 18.32
C ARG A 82 -33.05 29.84 19.59
N GLY A 83 -32.70 29.08 20.64
CA GLY A 83 -32.24 29.63 21.91
C GLY A 83 -30.97 30.47 21.75
N VAL A 84 -30.00 29.96 20.99
CA VAL A 84 -28.71 30.63 20.76
C VAL A 84 -28.84 31.81 19.80
N ARG A 85 -29.59 31.69 18.69
CA ARG A 85 -29.82 32.82 17.75
C ARG A 85 -30.55 34.01 18.38
N ASN A 86 -31.37 33.77 19.41
CA ASN A 86 -32.09 34.83 20.10
C ASN A 86 -31.26 35.51 21.22
N SER A 87 -30.02 35.08 21.45
CA SER A 87 -29.15 35.65 22.47
C SER A 87 -28.41 36.89 21.98
N ARG A 88 -28.06 37.81 22.89
CA ARG A 88 -27.29 39.01 22.56
C ARG A 88 -25.83 38.63 22.29
N GLY A 89 -25.21 39.23 21.27
CA GLY A 89 -23.81 38.98 20.92
C GLY A 89 -23.58 37.75 20.03
N VAL A 90 -24.63 37.14 19.48
CA VAL A 90 -24.52 36.06 18.48
C VAL A 90 -24.91 36.59 17.11
N GLU A 91 -23.98 36.54 16.15
CA GLU A 91 -24.24 36.96 14.76
C GLU A 91 -24.93 35.86 13.97
N SER A 92 -24.44 34.64 14.13
CA SER A 92 -24.91 33.47 13.39
C SER A 92 -24.74 32.22 14.25
N ALA A 93 -25.60 31.23 14.03
CA ALA A 93 -25.43 29.92 14.62
C ALA A 93 -25.86 28.83 13.63
N GLN A 94 -25.09 27.76 13.58
CA GLN A 94 -25.25 26.62 12.68
C GLN A 94 -25.17 25.32 13.49
N LEU A 95 -25.91 24.30 13.07
CA LEU A 95 -25.88 22.97 13.70
C LEU A 95 -25.16 21.96 12.82
N ASN A 96 -24.31 21.17 13.46
CA ASN A 96 -23.66 20.01 12.90
C ASN A 96 -24.13 18.77 13.67
N TYR A 97 -25.04 18.00 13.07
CA TYR A 97 -25.59 16.79 13.69
C TYR A 97 -24.53 15.69 13.85
N PRO A 98 -23.70 15.36 12.84
CA PRO A 98 -22.71 14.28 12.97
C PRO A 98 -21.72 14.49 14.10
N LEU A 99 -21.25 15.73 14.33
CA LEU A 99 -20.33 16.05 15.42
C LEU A 99 -21.04 16.34 16.76
N SER A 100 -22.37 16.34 16.79
CA SER A 100 -23.17 16.82 17.93
C SER A 100 -22.73 18.22 18.42
N ARG A 101 -22.54 19.17 17.50
CA ARG A 101 -22.05 20.53 17.79
C ARG A 101 -22.99 21.62 17.26
N ILE A 102 -23.10 22.71 18.01
CA ILE A 102 -23.53 24.01 17.51
C ILE A 102 -22.30 24.90 17.31
N VAL A 103 -22.19 25.50 16.14
CA VAL A 103 -21.16 26.47 15.79
C VAL A 103 -21.79 27.85 15.88
N VAL A 104 -21.21 28.73 16.70
CA VAL A 104 -21.75 30.06 17.01
C VAL A 104 -20.71 31.09 16.63
N HIS A 105 -21.09 32.01 15.73
CA HIS A 105 -20.31 33.20 15.41
C HIS A 105 -20.63 34.30 16.41
N LEU A 106 -19.60 34.79 17.07
CA LEU A 106 -19.70 35.78 18.13
C LEU A 106 -19.57 37.19 17.54
N GLY A 107 -20.45 38.09 17.97
CA GLY A 107 -20.45 39.52 17.59
C GLY A 107 -20.38 40.41 18.83
N GLU A 108 -20.32 41.73 18.65
CA GLU A 108 -20.17 42.65 19.78
C GLU A 108 -21.50 42.95 20.51
N PRO A 109 -21.55 42.93 21.86
CA PRO A 109 -20.48 42.50 22.78
C PRO A 109 -20.32 40.98 22.79
N GLU A 110 -19.06 40.52 22.77
CA GLU A 110 -18.72 39.10 22.68
C GLU A 110 -19.19 38.34 23.93
N PRO A 111 -20.14 37.38 23.80
CA PRO A 111 -20.60 36.60 24.94
C PRO A 111 -19.54 35.55 25.29
N THR A 112 -19.39 35.28 26.58
CA THR A 112 -18.43 34.26 27.04
C THR A 112 -18.91 32.86 26.66
N VAL A 113 -17.98 31.93 26.42
CA VAL A 113 -18.31 30.52 26.11
C VAL A 113 -19.20 29.89 27.18
N ALA A 114 -19.00 30.26 28.45
CA ALA A 114 -19.80 29.81 29.58
C ALA A 114 -21.28 30.25 29.46
N GLU A 115 -21.54 31.52 29.10
CA GLU A 115 -22.90 32.04 28.89
C GLU A 115 -23.61 31.30 27.75
N VAL A 116 -22.91 31.05 26.63
CA VAL A 116 -23.49 30.29 25.50
C VAL A 116 -23.76 28.84 25.91
N CYS A 117 -22.88 28.20 26.68
CA CYS A 117 -23.09 26.85 27.22
C CYS A 117 -24.32 26.77 28.15
N GLU A 118 -24.57 27.80 28.96
CA GLU A 118 -25.78 27.88 29.80
C GLU A 118 -27.05 28.00 28.97
N ILE A 119 -27.01 28.81 27.91
CA ILE A 119 -28.14 28.97 26.96
C ILE A 119 -28.47 27.64 26.28
N VAL A 120 -27.46 26.92 25.79
CA VAL A 120 -27.62 25.58 25.19
C VAL A 120 -28.23 24.62 26.20
N THR A 121 -27.71 24.58 27.43
CA THR A 121 -28.22 23.72 28.50
C THR A 121 -29.68 24.02 28.86
N ALA A 122 -30.05 25.30 28.93
CA ALA A 122 -31.42 25.71 29.18
C ALA A 122 -32.36 25.30 28.03
N ALA A 123 -31.90 25.41 26.78
CA ALA A 123 -32.67 25.01 25.61
C ALA A 123 -32.88 23.48 25.53
N GLU A 124 -31.84 22.69 25.84
CA GLU A 124 -31.93 21.23 25.96
C GLU A 124 -32.95 20.83 27.02
N ARG A 125 -32.85 21.37 28.24
CA ARG A 125 -33.78 21.05 29.34
C ARG A 125 -35.23 21.36 28.98
N ARG A 126 -35.49 22.47 28.28
CA ARG A 126 -36.84 22.82 27.80
C ARG A 126 -37.36 21.83 26.75
N ALA A 127 -36.49 21.34 25.87
CA ALA A 127 -36.86 20.33 24.87
C ALA A 127 -37.01 18.92 25.47
N GLN A 128 -36.35 18.65 26.59
CA GLN A 128 -36.37 17.39 27.35
C GLN A 128 -37.58 17.27 28.30
N ALA A 129 -38.04 18.37 28.91
CA ALA A 129 -39.17 18.36 29.86
C ALA A 129 -40.51 17.87 29.26
N ALA A 130 -40.56 17.57 27.96
CA ALA A 130 -41.71 17.02 27.26
C ALA A 130 -41.71 15.47 27.15
N ASP A 131 -40.60 14.77 27.44
CA ASP A 131 -40.52 13.29 27.33
C ASP A 131 -39.66 12.67 28.45
N ASN A 132 -40.06 11.49 28.90
CA ASN A 132 -39.51 10.79 30.08
C ASN A 132 -38.31 9.86 29.76
N ASP A 133 -37.68 10.02 28.60
CA ASP A 133 -36.60 9.13 28.14
C ASP A 133 -35.23 9.54 28.70
N GLN A 134 -34.58 8.60 29.39
CA GLN A 134 -33.18 8.71 29.81
C GLN A 134 -32.26 8.45 28.61
N PHE A 135 -31.72 9.52 28.04
CA PHE A 135 -30.76 9.44 26.95
C PHE A 135 -29.49 8.68 27.36
N ARG A 136 -29.05 7.71 26.55
CA ARG A 136 -27.65 7.27 26.56
C ARG A 136 -26.84 8.31 25.81
N ASN A 137 -26.22 9.25 26.53
CA ASN A 137 -25.31 10.22 25.94
C ASN A 137 -24.07 9.51 25.38
N GLN A 138 -23.99 9.36 24.05
CA GLN A 138 -22.71 9.19 23.37
C GLN A 138 -22.10 10.58 23.22
N HIS A 139 -20.96 10.80 23.87
CA HIS A 139 -20.21 12.05 23.80
C HIS A 139 -19.28 11.96 22.59
N THR A 140 -19.33 12.94 21.71
CA THR A 140 -18.36 13.08 20.61
C THR A 140 -17.28 14.05 21.05
N ASP A 141 -16.10 13.51 21.39
CA ASP A 141 -14.93 14.32 21.73
C ASP A 141 -14.23 14.78 20.44
N LEU A 142 -13.97 16.08 20.31
CA LEU A 142 -13.22 16.65 19.19
C LEU A 142 -11.78 16.97 19.61
N PRO A 143 -10.81 16.95 18.67
CA PRO A 143 -9.41 17.28 18.98
C PRO A 143 -9.19 18.66 19.61
N GLY A 144 -10.09 19.61 19.34
CA GLY A 144 -10.09 20.96 19.92
C GLY A 144 -10.61 21.02 21.36
N ASP A 145 -11.30 20.00 21.87
CA ASP A 145 -11.90 20.07 23.20
C ASP A 145 -10.81 20.11 24.29
N GLY A 146 -10.69 21.27 24.94
CA GLY A 146 -9.59 21.55 25.89
C GLY A 146 -9.53 20.57 27.06
N VAL A 147 -10.68 20.01 27.47
CA VAL A 147 -10.80 19.05 28.58
C VAL A 147 -10.07 17.72 28.27
N VAL A 148 -10.17 17.22 27.04
CA VAL A 148 -9.56 15.93 26.63
C VAL A 148 -8.04 16.06 26.59
N LEU A 149 -7.54 17.16 26.02
CA LEU A 149 -6.12 17.47 26.01
C LEU A 149 -5.59 17.71 27.44
N ALA A 150 -6.34 18.43 28.28
CA ALA A 150 -5.99 18.67 29.68
C ALA A 150 -5.87 17.35 30.44
N GLY A 151 -6.80 16.40 30.27
CA GLY A 151 -6.71 15.06 30.86
C GLY A 151 -5.42 14.33 30.49
N LYS A 152 -5.06 14.31 29.19
CA LYS A 152 -3.80 13.71 28.70
C LYS A 152 -2.57 14.41 29.27
N VAL A 153 -2.59 15.73 29.44
CA VAL A 153 -1.49 16.49 30.04
C VAL A 153 -1.38 16.22 31.56
N ILE A 154 -2.49 16.16 32.28
CA ILE A 154 -2.53 15.80 33.71
C ILE A 154 -1.95 14.39 33.90
N ALA A 155 -2.36 13.41 33.10
CA ALA A 155 -1.83 12.06 33.15
C ALA A 155 -0.31 12.02 32.93
N THR A 156 0.20 12.77 31.94
CA THR A 156 1.64 12.92 31.69
C THR A 156 2.36 13.59 32.86
N ALA A 157 1.81 14.67 33.41
CA ALA A 157 2.38 15.38 34.55
C ALA A 157 2.42 14.51 35.81
N ALA A 158 1.34 13.77 36.10
CA ALA A 158 1.26 12.83 37.21
C ALA A 158 2.33 11.73 37.10
N ASN A 159 2.54 11.16 35.91
CA ASN A 159 3.61 10.20 35.68
C ASN A 159 5.01 10.82 35.78
N GLY A 160 5.19 12.07 35.36
CA GLY A 160 6.44 12.82 35.53
C GLY A 160 6.79 13.04 37.01
N VAL A 161 5.83 13.54 37.79
CA VAL A 161 5.95 13.71 39.25
C VAL A 161 6.18 12.36 39.92
N GLY A 162 5.42 11.33 39.53
CA GLY A 162 5.55 9.98 40.06
C GLY A 162 6.94 9.38 39.80
N LEU A 163 7.55 9.67 38.64
CA LEU A 163 8.92 9.23 38.33
C LEU A 163 9.95 9.93 39.22
N CYS A 164 9.83 11.26 39.36
CA CYS A 164 10.69 12.04 40.25
C CYS A 164 10.57 11.55 41.71
N ALA A 165 9.35 11.31 42.18
CA ALA A 165 9.09 10.79 43.52
C ALA A 165 9.64 9.36 43.70
N ALA A 166 9.47 8.47 42.71
CA ALA A 166 10.03 7.12 42.73
C ALA A 166 11.56 7.12 42.79
N VAL A 167 12.21 7.99 42.01
CA VAL A 167 13.67 8.13 41.98
C VAL A 167 14.18 8.77 43.28
N ALA A 168 13.54 9.84 43.75
CA ALA A 168 13.89 10.52 44.99
C ALA A 168 13.71 9.59 46.20
N GLY A 169 12.58 8.89 46.31
CA GLY A 169 12.35 7.92 47.38
C GLY A 169 13.37 6.79 47.39
N ARG A 170 13.83 6.36 46.20
CA ARG A 170 14.90 5.36 46.07
C ARG A 170 16.27 5.90 46.45
N LEU A 171 16.59 7.15 46.12
CA LEU A 171 17.84 7.83 46.48
C LEU A 171 17.89 8.18 47.98
N LEU A 172 16.76 8.58 48.56
CA LEU A 172 16.58 8.96 49.96
C LEU A 172 16.28 7.75 50.88
N MET A 173 16.27 6.53 50.31
CA MET A 173 15.98 5.27 51.02
C MET A 173 14.69 5.28 51.86
N TRP A 174 13.64 5.93 51.35
CA TRP A 174 12.32 5.89 52.01
C TRP A 174 11.78 4.45 52.10
N PRO A 175 10.96 4.14 53.12
CA PRO A 175 10.33 2.84 53.24
C PRO A 175 9.42 2.58 52.03
N ARG A 176 9.51 1.38 51.45
CA ARG A 176 8.71 0.96 50.29
C ARG A 176 7.38 0.41 50.77
N LEU A 177 6.27 0.83 50.16
CA LEU A 177 5.01 0.14 50.35
C LEU A 177 5.00 -1.22 49.64
N PRO A 178 4.13 -2.16 50.08
CA PRO A 178 4.01 -3.47 49.48
C PRO A 178 3.70 -3.39 47.98
N ALA A 179 4.39 -4.22 47.18
CA ALA A 179 4.17 -4.32 45.74
C ALA A 179 2.72 -4.73 45.39
N GLY A 180 2.02 -5.36 46.36
CA GLY A 180 0.59 -5.66 46.39
C GLY A 180 -0.32 -4.59 45.80
N LEU A 181 -0.08 -3.33 46.17
CA LEU A 181 -0.96 -2.22 45.81
C LEU A 181 -0.93 -1.90 44.31
N SER A 182 0.21 -2.14 43.64
CA SER A 182 0.36 -1.89 42.19
C SER A 182 -0.40 -2.88 41.31
N ALA A 183 -0.69 -4.09 41.84
CA ALA A 183 -1.45 -5.11 41.13
C ALA A 183 -2.93 -4.75 40.99
N LEU A 184 -3.50 -4.01 41.95
CA LEU A 184 -4.90 -3.58 41.91
C LEU A 184 -5.17 -2.70 40.68
N VAL A 185 -4.30 -1.73 40.39
CA VAL A 185 -4.47 -0.89 39.19
C VAL A 185 -4.17 -1.65 37.91
N THR A 186 -3.19 -2.56 37.93
CA THR A 186 -2.92 -3.40 36.75
C THR A 186 -4.10 -4.33 36.44
N LEU A 187 -4.77 -4.86 37.47
CA LEU A 187 -5.97 -5.68 37.32
C LEU A 187 -7.10 -4.87 36.69
N VAL A 188 -7.37 -3.65 37.19
CA VAL A 188 -8.43 -2.80 36.65
C VAL A 188 -8.13 -2.33 35.23
N ASP A 189 -6.90 -1.90 34.93
CA ASP A 189 -6.53 -1.33 33.63
C ASP A 189 -6.46 -2.38 32.49
N TYR A 190 -6.12 -3.63 32.81
CA TYR A 190 -5.93 -4.68 31.79
C TYR A 190 -7.01 -5.77 31.79
N GLN A 191 -7.96 -5.76 32.72
CA GLN A 191 -9.11 -6.66 32.70
C GLN A 191 -10.31 -5.99 32.01
N PRO A 192 -10.72 -6.45 30.80
CA PRO A 192 -11.71 -5.74 29.98
C PRO A 192 -13.04 -5.46 30.69
N ARG A 193 -13.49 -6.40 31.55
CA ARG A 193 -14.74 -6.25 32.31
C ARG A 193 -14.66 -5.17 33.40
N LEU A 194 -13.52 -5.10 34.11
CA LEU A 194 -13.33 -4.11 35.17
C LEU A 194 -13.12 -2.72 34.56
N ARG A 195 -12.33 -2.65 33.50
CA ARG A 195 -12.12 -1.43 32.73
C ARG A 195 -13.43 -0.91 32.14
N GLY A 196 -14.22 -1.77 31.49
CA GLY A 196 -15.53 -1.39 30.96
C GLY A 196 -16.46 -0.83 32.04
N ALA A 197 -16.48 -1.40 33.24
CA ALA A 197 -17.28 -0.86 34.35
C ALA A 197 -16.82 0.53 34.84
N VAL A 198 -15.54 0.86 34.68
CA VAL A 198 -15.01 2.20 34.98
C VAL A 198 -15.33 3.17 33.83
N GLU A 199 -15.16 2.73 32.59
CA GLU A 199 -15.48 3.50 31.37
C GLU A 199 -16.99 3.81 31.29
N ASP A 200 -17.86 2.88 31.69
CA ASP A 200 -19.32 3.08 31.73
C ASP A 200 -19.74 4.16 32.75
N ARG A 201 -18.95 4.38 33.79
CA ARG A 201 -19.24 5.36 34.86
C ARG A 201 -18.62 6.73 34.61
N LEU A 202 -17.39 6.77 34.13
CA LEU A 202 -16.60 8.00 34.00
C LEU A 202 -16.46 8.47 32.55
N GLY A 203 -16.75 7.62 31.57
CA GLY A 203 -16.35 7.81 30.17
C GLY A 203 -14.92 7.31 29.91
N PRO A 204 -14.57 7.00 28.64
CA PRO A 204 -13.30 6.37 28.29
C PRO A 204 -12.07 7.24 28.57
N GLU A 205 -12.09 8.51 28.16
CA GLU A 205 -10.95 9.45 28.31
C GLU A 205 -10.70 9.82 29.80
N ALA A 206 -11.77 10.01 30.57
CA ALA A 206 -11.64 10.29 32.02
C ALA A 206 -11.19 9.04 32.78
N ALA A 207 -11.72 7.85 32.45
CA ALA A 207 -11.26 6.58 33.01
C ALA A 207 -9.76 6.37 32.77
N ASP A 208 -9.27 6.64 31.56
CA ASP A 208 -7.84 6.55 31.24
C ASP A 208 -6.99 7.52 32.07
N THR A 209 -7.48 8.74 32.29
CA THR A 209 -6.76 9.74 33.10
C THR A 209 -6.76 9.35 34.60
N VAL A 210 -7.88 8.89 35.17
CA VAL A 210 -7.94 8.39 36.55
C VAL A 210 -6.99 7.21 36.74
N LEU A 211 -7.04 6.23 35.84
CA LEU A 211 -6.17 5.05 35.91
C LEU A 211 -4.70 5.44 35.80
N ALA A 212 -4.35 6.40 34.95
CA ALA A 212 -2.99 6.92 34.81
C ALA A 212 -2.49 7.61 36.09
N ILE A 213 -3.29 8.47 36.72
CA ILE A 213 -2.93 9.16 37.98
C ILE A 213 -2.76 8.14 39.11
N THR A 214 -3.70 7.19 39.21
CA THR A 214 -3.68 6.14 40.23
C THR A 214 -2.45 5.25 40.05
N ALA A 215 -2.16 4.85 38.81
CA ALA A 215 -0.96 4.09 38.45
C ALA A 215 0.33 4.85 38.83
N ALA A 216 0.44 6.12 38.42
CA ALA A 216 1.61 6.96 38.72
C ALA A 216 1.87 7.07 40.22
N THR A 217 0.81 7.30 41.01
CA THR A 217 0.89 7.39 42.48
C THR A 217 1.35 6.08 43.09
N LEU A 218 0.72 4.96 42.71
CA LEU A 218 1.08 3.64 43.22
C LEU A 218 2.52 3.25 42.87
N TYR A 219 2.95 3.51 41.64
CA TYR A 219 4.32 3.22 41.23
C TYR A 219 5.35 4.16 41.87
N ALA A 220 4.97 5.41 42.20
CA ALA A 220 5.80 6.32 42.98
C ALA A 220 6.04 5.80 44.39
N VAL A 221 4.97 5.42 45.08
CA VAL A 221 5.04 4.96 46.48
C VAL A 221 5.64 3.54 46.59
N THR A 222 5.45 2.70 45.58
CA THR A 222 6.15 1.40 45.47
C THR A 222 7.59 1.52 44.94
N GLN A 223 8.07 2.74 44.65
CA GLN A 223 9.42 3.04 44.14
C GLN A 223 9.81 2.22 42.90
N ALA A 224 8.94 2.19 41.89
CA ALA A 224 9.12 1.45 40.63
C ALA A 224 9.46 2.38 39.44
N PRO A 225 10.64 3.05 39.42
CA PRO A 225 10.94 4.10 38.43
C PRO A 225 10.96 3.60 36.98
N ALA A 226 11.35 2.34 36.74
CA ALA A 226 11.34 1.78 35.39
C ALA A 226 9.92 1.64 34.82
N THR A 227 8.95 1.25 35.65
CA THR A 227 7.55 1.12 35.24
C THR A 227 6.94 2.49 34.95
N VAL A 228 7.16 3.47 35.85
CA VAL A 228 6.67 4.86 35.63
C VAL A 228 7.30 5.48 34.40
N ALA A 229 8.59 5.24 34.14
CA ALA A 229 9.26 5.76 32.95
C ALA A 229 8.61 5.24 31.66
N VAL A 230 8.22 3.97 31.61
CA VAL A 230 7.50 3.38 30.46
C VAL A 230 6.12 4.02 30.28
N GLU A 231 5.34 4.18 31.36
CA GLU A 231 4.04 4.83 31.31
C GLU A 231 4.15 6.31 30.91
N LEU A 232 5.15 7.03 31.42
CA LEU A 232 5.43 8.41 31.05
C LEU A 232 5.70 8.55 29.55
N VAL A 233 6.51 7.66 28.97
CA VAL A 233 6.79 7.69 27.52
C VAL A 233 5.53 7.43 26.69
N ARG A 234 4.69 6.48 27.11
CA ARG A 234 3.39 6.20 26.46
C ARG A 234 2.48 7.43 26.50
N HIS A 235 2.31 8.03 27.68
CA HIS A 235 1.48 9.21 27.84
C HIS A 235 2.04 10.45 27.11
N LEU A 236 3.36 10.63 27.08
CA LEU A 236 4.00 11.67 26.26
C LEU A 236 3.68 11.51 24.77
N ALA A 237 3.69 10.27 24.25
CA ALA A 237 3.32 10.02 22.86
C ALA A 237 1.84 10.37 22.60
N GLN A 238 0.93 9.97 23.50
CA GLN A 238 -0.51 10.29 23.42
C GLN A 238 -0.80 11.80 23.57
N THR A 239 -0.08 12.50 24.46
CA THR A 239 -0.17 13.96 24.57
C THR A 239 0.37 14.63 23.30
N GLY A 240 1.45 14.10 22.70
CA GLY A 240 1.98 14.59 21.44
C GLY A 240 1.02 14.41 20.26
N GLU A 241 0.29 13.30 20.21
CA GLU A 241 -0.82 13.05 19.29
C GLU A 241 -1.95 14.07 19.50
N GLY A 242 -2.43 14.23 20.74
CA GLY A 242 -3.50 15.19 21.06
C GLY A 242 -3.14 16.63 20.75
N LEU A 243 -1.92 17.08 21.06
CA LEU A 243 -1.44 18.42 20.71
C LEU A 243 -1.35 18.64 19.20
N ALA A 244 -0.95 17.62 18.44
CA ALA A 244 -0.89 17.70 16.99
C ALA A 244 -2.29 17.76 16.38
N ALA A 245 -3.22 16.96 16.89
CA ALA A 245 -4.61 16.95 16.45
C ALA A 245 -5.32 18.28 16.79
N ALA A 246 -5.10 18.84 17.98
CA ALA A 246 -5.63 20.16 18.36
C ALA A 246 -5.11 21.29 17.46
N ARG A 247 -3.82 21.27 17.11
CA ARG A 247 -3.23 22.24 16.16
C ARG A 247 -3.76 22.05 14.74
N ALA A 248 -3.97 20.81 14.31
CA ALA A 248 -4.58 20.53 13.02
C ALA A 248 -6.03 21.03 13.00
N TRP A 249 -6.80 20.80 14.08
CA TRP A 249 -8.15 21.35 14.22
C TRP A 249 -8.16 22.88 14.11
N GLU A 250 -7.30 23.58 14.85
CA GLU A 250 -7.16 25.04 14.76
C GLU A 250 -6.83 25.54 13.34
N ALA A 251 -6.04 24.76 12.57
CA ALA A 251 -5.71 25.11 11.19
C ALA A 251 -6.86 24.84 10.20
N PHE A 252 -7.64 23.78 10.40
CA PHE A 252 -8.75 23.39 9.53
C PHE A 252 -10.08 24.09 9.88
N GLU A 253 -10.24 24.54 11.13
CA GLU A 253 -11.50 25.10 11.64
C GLU A 253 -12.08 26.22 10.76
N PRO A 254 -11.31 27.21 10.26
CA PRO A 254 -11.90 28.29 9.47
C PRO A 254 -12.54 27.80 8.17
N THR A 255 -11.92 26.82 7.52
CA THR A 255 -12.45 26.20 6.29
C THR A 255 -13.68 25.35 6.62
N LEU A 256 -13.60 24.54 7.68
CA LEU A 256 -14.67 23.67 8.15
C LEU A 256 -15.90 24.45 8.67
N ALA A 257 -15.69 25.62 9.28
CA ALA A 257 -16.73 26.46 9.85
C ALA A 257 -17.61 27.14 8.80
N THR A 258 -17.09 27.34 7.58
CA THR A 258 -17.83 27.98 6.49
C THR A 258 -19.06 27.14 6.09
N ASP A 259 -18.88 25.81 6.03
CA ASP A 259 -19.91 24.83 5.68
C ASP A 259 -20.21 23.89 6.87
N ALA A 260 -20.21 24.45 8.10
CA ALA A 260 -20.43 23.69 9.33
C ALA A 260 -21.84 23.11 9.45
N GLN A 261 -22.82 23.70 8.76
CA GLN A 261 -24.20 23.25 8.82
C GLN A 261 -24.36 21.88 8.15
N CYS A 262 -24.69 20.86 8.95
CA CYS A 262 -25.04 19.53 8.48
C CYS A 262 -26.27 19.05 9.23
N ILE A 263 -27.42 18.92 8.54
CA ILE A 263 -28.72 18.55 9.11
C ILE A 263 -29.01 17.05 8.92
N ASP A 264 -28.07 16.29 8.37
CA ASP A 264 -28.20 14.84 8.23
C ASP A 264 -28.20 14.19 9.61
N ALA A 265 -29.40 14.03 10.16
CA ALA A 265 -29.69 13.33 11.40
C ALA A 265 -29.93 11.84 11.14
N THR A 266 -29.16 11.23 10.23
CA THR A 266 -29.22 9.79 9.99
C THR A 266 -28.83 9.10 11.31
N PRO A 267 -29.69 8.22 11.86
CA PRO A 267 -29.32 7.47 13.05
C PRO A 267 -28.12 6.59 12.72
N PRO A 268 -27.15 6.45 13.65
CA PRO A 268 -25.92 5.72 13.40
C PRO A 268 -26.21 4.30 12.93
N ALA A 269 -25.62 3.91 11.80
CA ALA A 269 -25.84 2.59 11.23
C ALA A 269 -25.36 1.50 12.21
N GLN A 270 -26.26 0.60 12.58
CA GLN A 270 -25.87 -0.50 13.47
C GLN A 270 -25.11 -1.56 12.68
N ARG A 271 -23.84 -1.78 13.05
CA ARG A 271 -23.02 -2.85 12.51
C ARG A 271 -23.75 -4.21 12.60
N PRO A 272 -23.90 -4.99 11.52
CA PRO A 272 -24.71 -6.21 11.50
C PRO A 272 -24.24 -7.32 12.46
N CYS A 273 -22.93 -7.39 12.71
CA CYS A 273 -22.33 -8.33 13.65
C CYS A 273 -21.25 -7.63 14.50
N PRO A 274 -20.80 -8.20 15.63
CA PRO A 274 -19.70 -7.62 16.42
C PRO A 274 -18.37 -7.60 15.65
N MET A 275 -17.60 -6.53 15.79
CA MET A 275 -16.30 -6.38 15.12
C MET A 275 -15.33 -7.53 15.51
N PRO A 276 -14.67 -8.21 14.54
CA PRO A 276 -13.81 -9.35 14.82
C PRO A 276 -12.59 -8.99 15.67
N ARG A 277 -12.38 -9.67 16.80
CA ARG A 277 -11.26 -9.36 17.71
C ARG A 277 -9.89 -9.49 17.03
N GLY A 278 -9.07 -8.44 17.14
CA GLY A 278 -7.69 -8.42 16.69
C GLY A 278 -6.76 -9.29 17.53
N VAL A 279 -5.49 -9.35 17.12
CA VAL A 279 -4.48 -10.19 17.81
C VAL A 279 -4.19 -9.69 19.23
N VAL A 280 -4.23 -8.37 19.44
CA VAL A 280 -4.01 -7.75 20.74
C VAL A 280 -5.19 -8.02 21.67
N GLU A 281 -6.43 -7.89 21.19
CA GLU A 281 -7.66 -8.17 21.96
C GLU A 281 -7.71 -9.65 22.38
N LYS A 282 -7.49 -10.55 21.43
CA LYS A 282 -7.45 -12.00 21.68
C LYS A 282 -6.39 -12.35 22.72
N HIS A 283 -5.22 -11.72 22.65
CA HIS A 283 -4.17 -11.92 23.65
C HIS A 283 -4.53 -11.31 25.01
N ALA A 284 -5.08 -10.09 25.05
CA ALA A 284 -5.46 -9.43 26.29
C ALA A 284 -6.53 -10.20 27.07
N GLU A 285 -7.51 -10.78 26.38
CA GLU A 285 -8.54 -11.61 27.01
C GLU A 285 -7.95 -12.90 27.61
N ARG A 286 -7.10 -13.62 26.84
CA ARG A 286 -6.39 -14.81 27.32
C ARG A 286 -5.50 -14.48 28.51
N SER A 287 -4.78 -13.36 28.43
CA SER A 287 -3.93 -12.87 29.51
C SER A 287 -4.76 -12.51 30.72
N GLY A 288 -5.92 -11.87 30.58
CA GLY A 288 -6.87 -11.56 31.65
C GLY A 288 -7.28 -12.77 32.48
N VAL A 289 -7.64 -13.88 31.81
CA VAL A 289 -7.93 -15.16 32.48
C VAL A 289 -6.68 -15.71 33.17
N ALA A 290 -5.53 -15.64 32.50
CA ALA A 290 -4.26 -16.08 33.06
C ALA A 290 -3.85 -15.27 34.31
N GLN A 291 -4.14 -13.97 34.39
CA GLN A 291 -3.83 -13.15 35.58
C GLN A 291 -4.60 -13.62 36.80
N GLY A 292 -5.90 -13.86 36.65
CA GLY A 292 -6.74 -14.34 37.75
C GLY A 292 -6.27 -15.69 38.26
N LEU A 293 -6.00 -16.63 37.36
CA LEU A 293 -5.50 -17.97 37.71
C LEU A 293 -4.09 -17.92 38.33
N ALA A 294 -3.17 -17.15 37.76
CA ALA A 294 -1.79 -17.03 38.26
C ALA A 294 -1.74 -16.36 39.64
N ALA A 295 -2.49 -15.27 39.84
CA ALA A 295 -2.56 -14.59 41.14
C ALA A 295 -3.15 -15.50 42.22
N PHE A 296 -4.25 -16.21 41.90
CA PHE A 296 -4.89 -17.14 42.83
C PHE A 296 -3.97 -18.31 43.19
N SER A 297 -3.37 -18.97 42.18
CA SER A 297 -2.50 -20.13 42.40
C SER A 297 -1.23 -19.79 43.15
N VAL A 298 -0.54 -18.70 42.79
CA VAL A 298 0.65 -18.23 43.53
C VAL A 298 0.26 -17.84 44.95
N GLY A 299 -0.83 -17.09 45.15
CA GLY A 299 -1.28 -16.69 46.48
C GLY A 299 -1.63 -17.88 47.37
N LEU A 300 -2.25 -18.93 46.83
CA LEU A 300 -2.58 -20.14 47.58
C LEU A 300 -1.33 -20.98 47.92
N LEU A 301 -0.35 -21.03 47.01
CA LEU A 301 0.87 -21.81 47.19
C LEU A 301 1.89 -21.13 48.11
N THR A 302 2.03 -19.80 48.03
CA THR A 302 3.03 -19.05 48.81
C THR A 302 2.46 -18.45 50.08
N LEU A 303 1.13 -18.36 50.20
CA LEU A 303 0.42 -17.63 51.28
C LEU A 303 0.88 -16.16 51.40
N ASP A 304 1.47 -15.60 50.34
CA ASP A 304 2.00 -14.24 50.31
C ASP A 304 1.19 -13.37 49.34
N PRO A 305 0.45 -12.34 49.82
CA PRO A 305 -0.29 -11.44 48.96
C PRO A 305 0.61 -10.64 48.01
N ASN A 306 1.89 -10.40 48.35
CA ASN A 306 2.82 -9.72 47.44
C ASN A 306 3.25 -10.62 46.27
N ALA A 307 3.43 -11.91 46.51
CA ALA A 307 3.71 -12.88 45.45
C ALA A 307 2.50 -13.01 44.49
N ALA A 308 1.28 -13.08 45.01
CA ALA A 308 0.05 -13.08 44.21
C ALA A 308 -0.10 -11.83 43.34
N ALA A 309 0.16 -10.65 43.93
CA ALA A 309 0.15 -9.39 43.21
C ALA A 309 1.23 -9.30 42.13
N THR A 310 2.44 -9.79 42.42
CA THR A 310 3.52 -9.85 41.44
C THR A 310 3.13 -10.74 40.25
N ALA A 311 2.45 -11.87 40.50
CA ALA A 311 1.94 -12.76 39.46
C ALA A 311 0.97 -12.02 38.52
N ALA A 312 0.03 -11.25 39.10
CA ALA A 312 -0.94 -10.47 38.32
C ALA A 312 -0.23 -9.46 37.39
N VAL A 313 0.78 -8.75 37.89
CA VAL A 313 1.55 -7.76 37.12
C VAL A 313 2.38 -8.43 36.01
N VAL A 314 2.94 -9.62 36.26
CA VAL A 314 3.73 -10.38 35.28
C VAL A 314 2.88 -10.86 34.09
N THR A 315 1.62 -11.17 34.33
CA THR A 315 0.66 -11.58 33.29
C THR A 315 -0.02 -10.42 32.55
N ALA A 316 0.40 -9.18 32.81
CA ALA A 316 -0.13 -8.00 32.14
C ALA A 316 0.31 -7.92 30.67
N PRO A 317 -0.62 -7.74 29.71
CA PRO A 317 -0.30 -7.64 28.28
C PRO A 317 0.26 -6.26 27.90
N LYS A 318 1.07 -5.64 28.78
CA LYS A 318 1.61 -4.28 28.60
C LYS A 318 2.37 -4.11 27.27
N PRO A 319 3.26 -5.05 26.85
CA PRO A 319 3.99 -4.87 25.60
C PRO A 319 3.09 -4.86 24.37
N ALA A 320 2.01 -5.65 24.36
CA ALA A 320 1.07 -5.69 23.24
C ALA A 320 0.34 -4.35 23.08
N ARG A 321 -0.18 -3.79 24.19
CA ARG A 321 -0.83 -2.47 24.20
C ARG A 321 0.16 -1.36 23.82
N ASN A 322 1.34 -1.35 24.43
CA ASN A 322 2.33 -0.30 24.20
C ASN A 322 2.86 -0.25 22.75
N ALA A 323 3.02 -1.41 22.09
CA ALA A 323 3.43 -1.44 20.69
C ALA A 323 2.39 -0.73 19.79
N ARG A 324 1.11 -1.05 20.00
CA ARG A 324 0.01 -0.44 19.24
C ARG A 324 -0.16 1.04 19.55
N GLU A 325 -0.17 1.43 20.83
CA GLU A 325 -0.30 2.82 21.25
C GLU A 325 0.85 3.68 20.72
N ALA A 326 2.11 3.23 20.85
CA ALA A 326 3.24 3.98 20.32
C ALA A 326 3.22 4.13 18.80
N PHE A 327 2.77 3.09 18.08
CA PHE A 327 2.59 3.14 16.63
C PHE A 327 1.51 4.15 16.26
N ALA A 328 0.29 4.00 16.81
CA ALA A 328 -0.87 4.85 16.49
C ALA A 328 -0.61 6.32 16.85
N SER A 329 -0.12 6.62 18.06
CA SER A 329 0.16 8.00 18.47
C SER A 329 1.30 8.64 17.67
N THR A 330 2.33 7.87 17.30
CA THR A 330 3.41 8.40 16.44
C THR A 330 2.91 8.66 15.02
N LEU A 331 2.08 7.76 14.48
CA LEU A 331 1.47 7.88 13.16
C LEU A 331 0.52 9.08 13.12
N GLY A 332 -0.45 9.17 14.04
CA GLY A 332 -1.44 10.26 14.10
C GLY A 332 -0.77 11.63 14.25
N ARG A 333 0.24 11.75 15.12
CA ARG A 333 1.06 12.96 15.22
C ARG A 333 1.72 13.32 13.89
N GLY A 334 2.28 12.33 13.19
CA GLY A 334 2.96 12.55 11.91
C GLY A 334 2.02 12.92 10.77
N LEU A 335 0.86 12.25 10.70
CA LEU A 335 -0.20 12.52 9.73
C LEU A 335 -0.73 13.96 9.88
N ALA A 336 -1.04 14.37 11.12
CA ALA A 336 -1.50 15.73 11.42
C ALA A 336 -0.43 16.81 11.12
N GLN A 337 0.84 16.56 11.43
CA GLN A 337 1.90 17.56 11.30
C GLN A 337 2.49 17.70 9.89
N ARG A 338 2.47 16.64 9.08
CA ARG A 338 3.20 16.59 7.80
C ARG A 338 2.30 16.45 6.58
N TYR A 339 1.13 15.85 6.75
CA TYR A 339 0.25 15.44 5.65
C TYR A 339 -1.16 16.00 5.79
N SER A 340 -1.34 17.02 6.65
CA SER A 340 -2.61 17.73 6.83
C SER A 340 -3.82 16.81 7.06
N VAL A 341 -3.61 15.69 7.78
CA VAL A 341 -4.70 14.77 8.13
C VAL A 341 -5.28 15.17 9.48
N LEU A 342 -6.56 15.53 9.50
CA LEU A 342 -7.29 15.82 10.73
C LEU A 342 -7.90 14.52 11.26
N THR A 343 -7.39 14.04 12.39
CA THR A 343 -7.90 12.86 13.10
C THR A 343 -8.99 13.29 14.07
N LEU A 344 -10.27 13.10 13.71
CA LEU A 344 -11.41 13.39 14.58
C LEU A 344 -11.57 12.32 15.66
N HIS A 345 -11.44 11.04 15.27
CA HIS A 345 -11.52 9.91 16.18
C HIS A 345 -10.18 9.14 16.27
N PRO A 346 -9.32 9.44 17.27
CA PRO A 346 -8.06 8.72 17.48
C PRO A 346 -8.15 7.18 17.57
N PRO A 347 -9.25 6.56 18.03
CA PRO A 347 -9.40 5.10 17.98
C PRO A 347 -9.29 4.49 16.58
N ALA A 348 -9.65 5.22 15.52
CA ALA A 348 -9.57 4.72 14.14
C ALA A 348 -8.15 4.26 13.75
N LEU A 349 -7.12 5.01 14.17
CA LEU A 349 -5.71 4.66 13.94
C LEU A 349 -5.28 3.38 14.67
N ARG A 350 -5.98 3.01 15.75
CA ARG A 350 -5.73 1.78 16.54
C ARG A 350 -6.44 0.55 15.95
N THR A 351 -7.28 0.74 14.93
CA THR A 351 -7.99 -0.33 14.20
C THR A 351 -7.31 -0.69 12.87
N LEU A 352 -6.30 0.08 12.43
CA LEU A 352 -5.56 -0.17 11.18
C LEU A 352 -4.93 -1.56 11.08
N ASP A 353 -4.67 -2.23 12.20
CA ASP A 353 -4.12 -3.59 12.22
C ASP A 353 -5.16 -4.67 11.92
N ARG A 354 -6.43 -4.31 11.76
CA ARG A 354 -7.57 -5.21 11.61
C ARG A 354 -8.40 -4.99 10.35
N ILE A 355 -8.21 -3.91 9.61
CA ILE A 355 -8.94 -3.65 8.36
C ILE A 355 -8.69 -4.81 7.38
N ASP A 356 -9.77 -5.44 6.92
CA ASP A 356 -9.75 -6.59 6.00
C ASP A 356 -10.21 -6.18 4.58
N ALA A 357 -11.07 -5.18 4.46
CA ALA A 357 -11.56 -4.65 3.19
C ALA A 357 -11.58 -3.11 3.19
N VAL A 358 -11.38 -2.52 2.01
CA VAL A 358 -11.49 -1.08 1.77
C VAL A 358 -12.52 -0.83 0.66
N VAL A 359 -13.61 -0.18 1.02
CA VAL A 359 -14.63 0.29 0.07
C VAL A 359 -14.26 1.69 -0.39
N VAL A 360 -14.11 1.88 -1.70
CA VAL A 360 -13.67 3.15 -2.28
C VAL A 360 -14.83 3.79 -3.07
N ASP A 361 -15.18 5.02 -2.74
CA ASP A 361 -16.09 5.84 -3.56
C ASP A 361 -15.41 6.15 -4.91
N PRO A 362 -16.02 5.77 -6.05
CA PRO A 362 -15.48 6.04 -7.38
C PRO A 362 -15.11 7.52 -7.61
N ARG A 363 -15.84 8.47 -7.00
CA ARG A 363 -15.61 9.91 -7.15
C ARG A 363 -14.28 10.36 -6.56
N VAL A 364 -13.77 9.68 -5.52
CA VAL A 364 -12.47 9.98 -4.91
C VAL A 364 -11.30 9.65 -5.84
N LEU A 365 -11.52 8.74 -6.79
CA LEU A 365 -10.52 8.34 -7.77
C LEU A 365 -10.52 9.24 -9.01
N ALA A 366 -11.29 10.33 -9.00
CA ALA A 366 -11.43 11.23 -10.13
C ALA A 366 -11.13 12.68 -9.74
N ILE A 367 -10.78 13.49 -10.74
CA ILE A 367 -10.63 14.95 -10.63
C ILE A 367 -11.69 15.63 -11.50
N ALA A 368 -12.08 16.85 -11.14
CA ALA A 368 -13.17 17.60 -11.81
C ALA A 368 -12.93 17.93 -13.29
N SER A 369 -11.76 17.62 -13.85
CA SER A 369 -11.51 17.79 -15.28
C SER A 369 -12.18 16.68 -16.07
N LEU A 370 -13.06 17.04 -17.01
CA LEU A 370 -13.72 16.08 -17.90
C LEU A 370 -12.77 15.60 -19.01
N ARG A 371 -12.98 14.37 -19.47
CA ARG A 371 -12.27 13.72 -20.58
C ARG A 371 -13.18 12.82 -21.38
N VAL A 372 -12.82 12.61 -22.63
CA VAL A 372 -13.41 11.58 -23.48
C VAL A 372 -12.91 10.21 -23.02
N GLY A 373 -13.82 9.31 -22.69
CA GLY A 373 -13.53 7.93 -22.27
C GLY A 373 -13.75 6.97 -23.43
N GLN A 374 -14.80 6.15 -23.35
CA GLN A 374 -15.09 5.10 -24.32
C GLN A 374 -15.93 5.59 -25.51
N ILE A 375 -15.69 5.01 -26.69
CA ILE A 375 -16.53 5.17 -27.89
C ILE A 375 -17.14 3.82 -28.22
N ARG A 376 -18.47 3.75 -28.38
CA ARG A 376 -19.20 2.53 -28.74
C ARG A 376 -20.10 2.75 -29.95
N GLY A 377 -20.32 1.70 -30.73
CA GLY A 377 -21.21 1.74 -31.90
C GLY A 377 -20.65 2.50 -33.12
N VAL A 378 -19.35 2.82 -33.15
CA VAL A 378 -18.67 3.54 -34.24
C VAL A 378 -17.63 2.64 -34.91
N ASP A 379 -17.57 2.68 -36.25
CA ASP A 379 -16.57 1.99 -37.07
C ASP A 379 -15.14 2.47 -36.79
N GLU A 380 -14.16 1.57 -36.86
CA GLU A 380 -12.75 1.84 -36.52
C GLU A 380 -12.16 3.01 -37.33
N GLY A 381 -12.54 3.15 -38.61
CA GLY A 381 -12.07 4.26 -39.46
C GLY A 381 -12.63 5.63 -39.07
N SER A 382 -13.77 5.67 -38.37
CA SER A 382 -14.44 6.91 -37.95
C SER A 382 -14.14 7.32 -36.51
N ARG A 383 -13.53 6.44 -35.69
CA ARG A 383 -13.21 6.72 -34.27
C ARG A 383 -12.32 7.95 -34.09
N GLY A 384 -11.37 8.17 -34.99
CA GLY A 384 -10.50 9.36 -34.98
C GLY A 384 -11.29 10.67 -35.09
N ALA A 385 -12.25 10.72 -36.01
CA ALA A 385 -13.09 11.90 -36.22
C ALA A 385 -14.09 12.11 -35.07
N VAL A 386 -14.65 11.02 -34.52
CA VAL A 386 -15.56 11.08 -33.36
C VAL A 386 -14.83 11.55 -32.10
N TRP A 387 -13.61 11.06 -31.86
CA TRP A 387 -12.79 11.53 -30.75
C TRP A 387 -12.46 13.01 -30.86
N GLN A 388 -12.02 13.47 -32.04
CA GLN A 388 -11.73 14.88 -32.27
C GLN A 388 -12.96 15.75 -32.06
N TRP A 389 -14.12 15.33 -32.59
CA TRP A 389 -15.39 16.02 -32.36
C TRP A 389 -15.74 16.12 -30.87
N ALA A 390 -15.61 15.02 -30.12
CA ALA A 390 -15.88 14.98 -28.70
C ALA A 390 -14.92 15.89 -27.92
N GLN A 391 -13.64 15.89 -28.27
CA GLN A 391 -12.62 16.75 -27.66
C GLN A 391 -12.89 18.24 -27.92
N ASP A 392 -13.16 18.63 -29.18
CA ASP A 392 -13.45 20.02 -29.54
C ASP A 392 -14.71 20.54 -28.82
N ARG A 393 -15.73 19.67 -28.70
CA ARG A 393 -16.96 19.96 -27.96
C ARG A 393 -16.73 20.07 -26.46
N LEU A 394 -15.85 19.25 -25.91
CA LEU A 394 -15.46 19.30 -24.50
C LEU A 394 -14.70 20.59 -24.17
N GLU A 395 -13.74 20.98 -25.01
CA GLU A 395 -12.99 22.23 -24.89
C GLU A 395 -13.90 23.46 -25.04
N ALA A 396 -14.93 23.38 -25.86
CA ALA A 396 -15.97 24.40 -25.99
C ALA A 396 -17.00 24.42 -24.84
N GLY A 397 -16.89 23.51 -23.85
CA GLY A 397 -17.83 23.40 -22.73
C GLY A 397 -19.21 22.84 -23.12
N GLY A 398 -19.31 22.17 -24.27
CA GLY A 398 -20.57 21.65 -24.82
C GLY A 398 -20.93 20.23 -24.39
N LEU A 399 -20.08 19.53 -23.63
CA LEU A 399 -20.32 18.18 -23.13
C LEU A 399 -20.16 18.12 -21.60
N THR A 400 -21.05 17.37 -20.95
CA THR A 400 -21.02 17.07 -19.51
C THR A 400 -20.58 15.62 -19.28
N ALA A 401 -20.36 15.19 -18.04
CA ALA A 401 -20.19 13.76 -17.76
C ALA A 401 -21.42 12.95 -18.21
N GLY A 402 -21.20 11.72 -18.69
CA GLY A 402 -22.21 10.79 -19.19
C GLY A 402 -22.04 10.38 -20.66
N TRP A 403 -22.94 9.54 -21.14
CA TRP A 403 -22.99 9.11 -22.54
C TRP A 403 -23.65 10.16 -23.44
N HIS A 404 -22.95 10.55 -24.51
CA HIS A 404 -23.43 11.49 -25.51
C HIS A 404 -23.53 10.83 -26.87
N ARG A 405 -24.60 11.15 -27.60
CA ARG A 405 -24.80 10.62 -28.95
C ARG A 405 -23.92 11.34 -29.94
N VAL A 406 -23.28 10.55 -30.80
CA VAL A 406 -22.46 11.03 -31.90
C VAL A 406 -23.36 11.57 -33.02
N PRO A 407 -22.99 12.68 -33.69
CA PRO A 407 -23.70 13.19 -34.85
C PRO A 407 -23.77 12.18 -36.00
N ALA A 408 -24.92 12.11 -36.69
CA ALA A 408 -25.20 11.11 -37.72
C ALA A 408 -24.30 11.21 -38.98
N ASP A 409 -23.64 12.35 -39.18
CA ASP A 409 -22.65 12.61 -40.22
C ASP A 409 -21.27 11.99 -39.92
N LEU A 410 -20.97 11.74 -38.64
CA LEU A 410 -19.73 11.11 -38.17
C LEU A 410 -19.89 9.61 -37.89
N ASP A 411 -21.13 9.11 -37.86
CA ASP A 411 -21.50 7.77 -37.37
C ASP A 411 -21.23 6.62 -38.36
N GLY A 412 -20.62 6.89 -39.52
CA GLY A 412 -20.10 5.88 -40.46
C GLY A 412 -21.10 4.89 -41.09
N VAL A 413 -22.34 4.74 -40.59
CA VAL A 413 -23.25 3.65 -40.95
C VAL A 413 -24.59 4.16 -41.49
N ARG A 414 -24.79 4.04 -42.81
CA ARG A 414 -26.10 3.91 -43.46
C ARG A 414 -26.33 2.46 -43.88
N ARG A 415 -26.77 1.58 -42.99
CA ARG A 415 -27.48 0.34 -43.35
C ARG A 415 -28.26 -0.21 -42.16
N ASN A 416 -29.59 -0.28 -42.31
CA ASN A 416 -30.55 -1.01 -41.46
C ASN A 416 -30.94 -0.42 -40.08
N GLY A 417 -30.85 0.90 -39.89
CA GLY A 417 -31.78 1.62 -38.99
C GLY A 417 -31.65 1.42 -37.48
N ARG A 418 -30.66 0.70 -36.94
CA ARG A 418 -30.42 0.59 -35.50
C ARG A 418 -28.94 0.39 -35.13
N THR A 419 -28.20 1.49 -35.03
CA THR A 419 -27.32 1.85 -33.89
C THR A 419 -26.85 3.28 -34.13
N ARG A 420 -26.89 4.10 -33.07
CA ARG A 420 -26.30 5.45 -33.05
C ARG A 420 -25.04 5.35 -32.22
N GLY A 421 -23.89 5.77 -32.75
CA GLY A 421 -22.65 5.81 -32.00
C GLY A 421 -22.79 6.67 -30.75
N GLU A 422 -22.13 6.27 -29.67
CA GLU A 422 -22.14 6.99 -28.40
C GLU A 422 -20.70 7.15 -27.87
N VAL A 423 -20.44 8.28 -27.25
CA VAL A 423 -19.17 8.61 -26.59
C VAL A 423 -19.41 8.88 -25.11
N LEU A 424 -18.65 8.23 -24.25
CA LEU A 424 -18.65 8.47 -22.82
C LEU A 424 -17.73 9.67 -22.53
N VAL A 425 -18.26 10.68 -21.85
CA VAL A 425 -17.47 11.74 -21.23
C VAL A 425 -17.45 11.48 -19.73
N ARG A 426 -16.28 11.47 -19.12
CA ARG A 426 -16.12 11.16 -17.69
C ARG A 426 -15.13 12.10 -17.03
N ASN A 427 -15.13 12.11 -15.70
CA ASN A 427 -14.06 12.76 -14.96
C ASN A 427 -12.72 12.01 -15.18
N ALA A 428 -11.64 12.76 -15.35
CA ALA A 428 -10.30 12.20 -15.45
C ALA A 428 -9.94 11.50 -14.14
N HIS A 429 -9.22 10.39 -14.22
CA HIS A 429 -8.77 9.71 -13.02
C HIS A 429 -7.69 10.52 -12.30
N HIS A 430 -7.70 10.45 -10.97
CA HIS A 430 -6.68 11.07 -10.14
C HIS A 430 -5.31 10.41 -10.43
N PRO A 431 -4.21 11.17 -10.55
CA PRO A 431 -2.88 10.61 -10.87
C PRO A 431 -2.38 9.52 -9.91
N LEU A 432 -2.83 9.56 -8.65
CA LEU A 432 -2.51 8.56 -7.61
C LEU A 432 -3.52 7.41 -7.52
N ALA A 433 -4.59 7.37 -8.32
CA ALA A 433 -5.66 6.37 -8.20
C ALA A 433 -5.12 4.93 -8.31
N HIS A 434 -4.36 4.62 -9.35
CA HIS A 434 -3.73 3.32 -9.53
C HIS A 434 -2.76 2.97 -8.39
N GLY A 435 -1.96 3.95 -7.94
CA GLY A 435 -1.02 3.76 -6.84
C GLY A 435 -1.71 3.46 -5.51
N LEU A 436 -2.86 4.09 -5.26
CA LEU A 436 -3.70 3.80 -4.09
C LEU A 436 -4.28 2.39 -4.17
N LEU A 437 -4.93 2.02 -5.27
CA LEU A 437 -5.52 0.68 -5.43
C LEU A 437 -4.46 -0.43 -5.30
N ALA A 438 -3.28 -0.24 -5.92
CA ALA A 438 -2.16 -1.14 -5.77
C ALA A 438 -1.67 -1.25 -4.31
N GLU A 439 -1.64 -0.15 -3.56
CA GLU A 439 -1.25 -0.16 -2.15
C GLU A 439 -2.29 -0.83 -1.25
N ILE A 440 -3.60 -0.68 -1.52
CA ILE A 440 -4.65 -1.42 -0.77
C ILE A 440 -4.44 -2.94 -0.94
N ARG A 441 -4.24 -3.39 -2.18
CA ARG A 441 -3.96 -4.81 -2.48
C ARG A 441 -2.66 -5.26 -1.80
N ARG A 442 -1.59 -4.47 -1.89
CA ARG A 442 -0.30 -4.75 -1.21
C ARG A 442 -0.46 -4.82 0.31
N ALA A 443 -1.34 -3.99 0.88
CA ALA A 443 -1.65 -4.01 2.29
C ALA A 443 -2.34 -5.30 2.73
N GLY A 444 -2.89 -6.07 1.77
CA GLY A 444 -3.61 -7.32 1.98
C GLY A 444 -5.00 -7.04 2.52
N ALA A 445 -5.70 -6.12 1.87
CA ALA A 445 -7.12 -5.85 2.05
C ALA A 445 -7.83 -6.00 0.71
N GLU A 446 -9.07 -6.48 0.76
CA GLU A 446 -9.96 -6.59 -0.40
C GLU A 446 -10.42 -5.21 -0.85
N ILE A 447 -10.51 -4.99 -2.17
CA ILE A 447 -10.89 -3.71 -2.75
C ILE A 447 -12.30 -3.84 -3.33
N ALA A 448 -13.24 -3.09 -2.75
CA ALA A 448 -14.63 -3.07 -3.19
C ALA A 448 -15.06 -1.66 -3.62
N SER A 449 -15.99 -1.59 -4.58
CA SER A 449 -16.65 -0.34 -4.99
C SER A 449 -18.00 -0.63 -5.64
N VAL A 450 -18.61 0.38 -6.24
CA VAL A 450 -19.88 0.28 -6.98
C VAL A 450 -19.57 0.36 -8.48
N ASP A 451 -20.20 -0.50 -9.29
CA ASP A 451 -19.97 -0.57 -10.73
C ASP A 451 -20.56 0.66 -11.44
N VAL A 452 -19.71 1.64 -11.75
CA VAL A 452 -20.08 2.87 -12.45
C VAL A 452 -19.19 3.11 -13.66
N ASP A 453 -19.70 3.84 -14.65
CA ASP A 453 -18.97 4.16 -15.89
C ASP A 453 -17.71 5.01 -15.64
N GLU A 454 -17.68 5.78 -14.55
CA GLU A 454 -16.52 6.58 -14.13
C GLU A 454 -15.26 5.74 -13.85
N LEU A 455 -15.41 4.47 -13.45
CA LEU A 455 -14.27 3.60 -13.16
C LEU A 455 -13.47 3.28 -14.44
N ASP A 456 -14.13 3.06 -15.57
CA ASP A 456 -13.51 2.78 -16.87
C ASP A 456 -12.35 1.75 -16.79
N GLU A 457 -11.09 2.14 -17.09
CA GLU A 457 -9.92 1.26 -17.00
C GLU A 457 -9.65 0.73 -15.57
N LEU A 458 -10.09 1.45 -14.53
CA LEU A 458 -9.90 1.06 -13.12
C LEU A 458 -10.78 -0.12 -12.69
N ARG A 459 -11.84 -0.46 -13.44
CA ARG A 459 -12.75 -1.57 -13.08
C ARG A 459 -12.02 -2.87 -12.78
N SER A 460 -10.97 -3.17 -13.56
CA SER A 460 -10.14 -4.37 -13.41
C SER A 460 -9.31 -4.43 -12.13
N SER A 461 -9.18 -3.31 -11.40
CA SER A 461 -8.38 -3.23 -10.17
C SER A 461 -9.16 -3.61 -8.90
N PHE A 462 -10.50 -3.69 -8.99
CA PHE A 462 -11.39 -4.05 -7.89
C PHE A 462 -11.59 -5.56 -7.82
N ASP A 463 -11.65 -6.09 -6.60
CA ASP A 463 -11.95 -7.50 -6.35
C ASP A 463 -13.46 -7.75 -6.43
N GLU A 464 -14.25 -6.80 -5.95
CA GLU A 464 -15.71 -6.85 -5.96
C GLU A 464 -16.32 -5.51 -6.39
N LEU A 465 -17.31 -5.56 -7.29
CA LEU A 465 -18.08 -4.40 -7.73
C LEU A 465 -19.57 -4.67 -7.49
N TYR A 466 -20.21 -3.79 -6.74
CA TYR A 466 -21.62 -3.86 -6.37
C TYR A 466 -22.48 -3.07 -7.38
N ASP A 467 -23.71 -3.52 -7.61
CA ASP A 467 -24.62 -2.86 -8.56
C ASP A 467 -24.99 -1.43 -8.12
N ALA A 468 -25.12 -0.54 -9.09
CA ALA A 468 -25.41 0.89 -8.90
C ALA A 468 -26.91 1.24 -9.02
N ASP A 469 -27.82 0.30 -8.78
CA ASP A 469 -29.27 0.50 -8.93
C ASP A 469 -29.83 1.57 -7.97
N ASP A 470 -29.20 1.72 -6.81
CA ASP A 470 -29.51 2.71 -5.79
C ASP A 470 -28.59 3.94 -5.89
N PRO A 471 -28.95 5.09 -5.26
CA PRO A 471 -28.04 6.22 -5.13
C PRO A 471 -26.69 5.78 -4.55
N LEU A 472 -25.59 6.32 -5.11
CA LEU A 472 -24.23 5.84 -4.85
C LEU A 472 -23.89 5.67 -3.35
N ASP A 473 -24.29 6.61 -2.48
CA ASP A 473 -24.08 6.52 -1.02
C ASP A 473 -24.80 5.31 -0.39
N THR A 474 -26.01 4.99 -0.86
CA THR A 474 -26.78 3.83 -0.38
C THR A 474 -26.17 2.52 -0.89
N ALA A 475 -25.74 2.47 -2.14
CA ALA A 475 -25.03 1.32 -2.70
C ALA A 475 -23.68 1.07 -1.98
N LEU A 476 -22.89 2.12 -1.72
CA LEU A 476 -21.66 2.03 -0.94
C LEU A 476 -21.92 1.55 0.49
N ALA A 477 -22.96 2.08 1.16
CA ALA A 477 -23.33 1.64 2.51
C ALA A 477 -23.80 0.17 2.53
N ALA A 478 -24.50 -0.28 1.49
CA ALA A 478 -24.91 -1.68 1.33
C ALA A 478 -23.69 -2.60 1.14
N ALA A 479 -22.70 -2.19 0.35
CA ALA A 479 -21.44 -2.90 0.18
C ALA A 479 -20.68 -3.04 1.51
N VAL A 480 -20.59 -1.97 2.31
CA VAL A 480 -20.00 -2.00 3.65
C VAL A 480 -20.71 -3.02 4.54
N GLN A 481 -22.04 -2.99 4.58
CA GLN A 481 -22.82 -3.94 5.39
C GLN A 481 -22.69 -5.38 4.91
N SER A 482 -22.56 -5.61 3.60
CA SER A 482 -22.33 -6.93 3.02
C SER A 482 -21.01 -7.52 3.53
N LEU A 483 -19.91 -6.80 3.35
CA LEU A 483 -18.58 -7.20 3.83
C LEU A 483 -18.54 -7.37 5.37
N GLN A 484 -19.24 -6.51 6.12
CA GLN A 484 -19.36 -6.68 7.57
C GLN A 484 -20.13 -7.94 7.98
N LYS A 485 -21.13 -8.38 7.21
CA LYS A 485 -21.85 -9.65 7.47
C LYS A 485 -20.94 -10.86 7.26
N ASP A 486 -20.00 -10.76 6.34
CA ASP A 486 -18.95 -11.76 6.12
C ASP A 486 -17.88 -11.76 7.23
N GLY A 487 -18.04 -10.90 8.23
CA GLY A 487 -17.15 -10.81 9.37
C GLY A 487 -15.86 -10.07 9.06
N MET A 488 -15.84 -9.22 8.02
CA MET A 488 -14.69 -8.35 7.72
C MET A 488 -14.74 -7.06 8.55
N THR A 489 -13.56 -6.49 8.81
CA THR A 489 -13.45 -5.10 9.30
C THR A 489 -13.29 -4.16 8.11
N VAL A 490 -14.20 -3.21 7.93
CA VAL A 490 -14.33 -2.45 6.68
C VAL A 490 -13.94 -0.98 6.86
N ALA A 491 -12.98 -0.51 6.06
CA ALA A 491 -12.69 0.91 5.94
C ALA A 491 -13.37 1.50 4.70
N VAL A 492 -13.82 2.75 4.78
CA VAL A 492 -14.43 3.47 3.65
C VAL A 492 -13.58 4.69 3.31
N VAL A 493 -13.31 4.88 2.02
CA VAL A 493 -12.72 6.12 1.49
C VAL A 493 -13.76 6.82 0.63
N ALA A 494 -14.26 7.97 1.09
CA ALA A 494 -15.28 8.72 0.37
C ALA A 494 -15.12 10.23 0.49
N ALA A 495 -15.61 10.98 -0.49
CA ALA A 495 -15.73 12.43 -0.42
C ALA A 495 -17.17 12.84 -0.01
N GLU A 496 -18.19 12.18 -0.56
CA GLU A 496 -19.60 12.58 -0.44
C GLU A 496 -20.51 11.36 -0.23
N ALA A 497 -20.24 10.55 0.81
CA ALA A 497 -21.04 9.36 1.12
C ALA A 497 -21.29 9.24 2.64
N PRO A 498 -22.18 10.08 3.20
CA PRO A 498 -22.38 10.16 4.65
C PRO A 498 -22.88 8.83 5.23
N ARG A 499 -23.77 8.09 4.56
CA ARG A 499 -24.26 6.78 5.06
C ARG A 499 -23.17 5.72 5.02
N ALA A 500 -22.37 5.70 3.95
CA ALA A 500 -21.26 4.75 3.84
C ALA A 500 -20.17 5.03 4.88
N LEU A 501 -19.81 6.31 5.08
CA LEU A 501 -18.85 6.72 6.11
C LEU A 501 -19.35 6.38 7.52
N ASP A 502 -20.62 6.66 7.82
CA ASP A 502 -21.23 6.36 9.12
C ASP A 502 -21.30 4.84 9.42
N ALA A 503 -21.49 4.02 8.39
CA ALA A 503 -21.53 2.56 8.52
C ALA A 503 -20.14 1.90 8.63
N ALA A 504 -19.06 2.62 8.33
CA ALA A 504 -17.70 2.07 8.27
C ALA A 504 -17.15 1.72 9.66
N ASP A 505 -16.26 0.72 9.76
CA ASP A 505 -15.46 0.51 10.97
C ASP A 505 -14.32 1.53 11.10
N VAL A 506 -13.87 2.08 9.96
CA VAL A 506 -12.91 3.19 9.86
C VAL A 506 -13.32 4.09 8.68
N ALA A 507 -13.75 5.32 8.96
CA ALA A 507 -14.22 6.25 7.95
C ALA A 507 -13.13 7.27 7.55
N ILE A 508 -12.72 7.25 6.28
CA ILE A 508 -11.71 8.16 5.70
C ILE A 508 -12.41 9.11 4.73
N GLY A 509 -12.54 10.36 5.14
CA GLY A 509 -13.21 11.42 4.38
C GLY A 509 -12.21 12.28 3.62
N LEU A 510 -12.39 12.43 2.31
CA LEU A 510 -11.58 13.35 1.50
C LEU A 510 -12.22 14.75 1.47
N LEU A 511 -11.46 15.79 1.82
CA LEU A 511 -11.87 17.18 1.69
C LEU A 511 -11.75 17.60 0.21
N GLY A 512 -12.88 17.70 -0.49
CA GLY A 512 -12.94 18.14 -1.89
C GLY A 512 -12.89 19.65 -2.08
N ALA A 513 -12.60 20.11 -3.31
CA ALA A 513 -12.53 21.54 -3.67
C ALA A 513 -13.91 22.22 -3.86
N GLY A 514 -15.03 21.50 -3.69
CA GLY A 514 -16.37 22.02 -3.97
C GLY A 514 -17.53 21.35 -3.23
N GLY A 515 -17.29 20.64 -2.13
CA GLY A 515 -18.32 19.83 -1.46
C GLY A 515 -18.24 19.92 0.06
N VAL A 516 -19.40 19.81 0.71
CA VAL A 516 -19.61 19.80 2.16
C VAL A 516 -18.57 18.90 2.84
N PRO A 517 -17.96 19.32 3.97
CA PRO A 517 -16.96 18.49 4.65
C PRO A 517 -17.55 17.12 5.04
N PRO A 518 -16.78 16.02 4.94
CA PRO A 518 -17.26 14.67 5.25
C PRO A 518 -17.35 14.47 6.77
N TRP A 519 -18.38 15.05 7.39
CA TRP A 519 -18.54 15.13 8.84
C TRP A 519 -18.67 13.77 9.56
N HIS A 520 -19.05 12.71 8.83
CA HIS A 520 -19.10 11.33 9.33
C HIS A 520 -17.74 10.62 9.29
N ALA A 521 -16.67 11.27 8.84
CA ALA A 521 -15.34 10.67 8.78
C ALA A 521 -14.64 10.64 10.15
N ASP A 522 -13.90 9.57 10.43
CA ASP A 522 -12.96 9.49 11.55
C ASP A 522 -11.67 10.24 11.26
N LEU A 523 -11.24 10.17 10.00
CA LEU A 523 -10.03 10.78 9.46
C LEU A 523 -10.43 11.66 8.27
N MET A 524 -10.27 12.98 8.42
CA MET A 524 -10.42 13.93 7.32
C MET A 524 -9.06 14.17 6.66
N VAL A 525 -9.00 13.99 5.35
CA VAL A 525 -7.77 14.02 4.55
C VAL A 525 -7.91 15.06 3.46
N SER A 526 -6.86 15.86 3.23
CA SER A 526 -6.88 16.90 2.18
C SER A 526 -6.66 16.38 0.76
N ASP A 527 -6.00 15.23 0.60
CA ASP A 527 -5.62 14.68 -0.69
C ASP A 527 -5.53 13.14 -0.70
N LEU A 528 -5.39 12.56 -1.89
CA LEU A 528 -5.26 11.11 -2.03
C LEU A 528 -3.90 10.57 -1.52
N GLU A 529 -2.89 11.43 -1.38
CA GLU A 529 -1.61 11.05 -0.76
C GLU A 529 -1.80 10.70 0.71
N GLY A 530 -2.55 11.50 1.46
CA GLY A 530 -2.88 11.20 2.85
C GLY A 530 -3.65 9.88 3.01
N VAL A 531 -4.56 9.57 2.07
CA VAL A 531 -5.26 8.26 2.04
C VAL A 531 -4.26 7.13 1.79
N TRP A 532 -3.39 7.29 0.79
CA TRP A 532 -2.34 6.31 0.50
C TRP A 532 -1.45 6.06 1.73
N ARG A 533 -1.07 7.11 2.48
CA ARG A 533 -0.28 6.98 3.72
C ARG A 533 -0.97 6.15 4.79
N ILE A 534 -2.28 6.34 4.97
CA ILE A 534 -3.08 5.59 5.94
C ILE A 534 -3.11 4.11 5.56
N VAL A 535 -3.37 3.81 4.27
CA VAL A 535 -3.37 2.44 3.75
C VAL A 535 -1.97 1.80 3.86
N HIS A 536 -0.91 2.54 3.49
CA HIS A 536 0.48 2.11 3.60
C HIS A 536 0.89 1.80 5.05
N ALA A 537 0.23 2.41 6.03
CA ALA A 537 0.45 2.14 7.45
C ALA A 537 -0.13 0.78 7.91
N MET A 538 -1.14 0.22 7.23
CA MET A 538 -1.84 -1.00 7.68
C MET A 538 -0.91 -2.21 7.88
N PRO A 539 0.01 -2.56 6.96
CA PRO A 539 0.95 -3.66 7.18
C PRO A 539 1.93 -3.41 8.33
N ALA A 540 2.27 -2.15 8.58
CA ALA A 540 3.13 -1.77 9.71
C ALA A 540 2.36 -1.86 11.04
N ALA A 541 1.08 -1.48 11.06
CA ALA A 541 0.18 -1.64 12.19
C ALA A 541 0.01 -3.12 12.58
N ARG A 542 -0.31 -3.98 11.60
CA ARG A 542 -0.37 -5.45 11.76
C ARG A 542 0.93 -6.01 12.35
N ARG A 543 2.09 -5.54 11.85
CA ARG A 543 3.42 -5.93 12.37
C ARG A 543 3.64 -5.45 13.81
N ALA A 544 3.27 -4.22 14.15
CA ALA A 544 3.40 -3.67 15.50
C ALA A 544 2.57 -4.49 16.51
N SER A 545 1.32 -4.79 16.19
CA SER A 545 0.43 -5.60 17.03
C SER A 545 0.95 -7.03 17.24
N ARG A 546 1.34 -7.73 16.16
CA ARG A 546 1.88 -9.11 16.25
C ARG A 546 3.16 -9.18 17.08
N ARG A 547 4.12 -8.28 16.82
CA ARG A 547 5.38 -8.20 17.60
C ARG A 547 5.13 -7.78 19.04
N GLY A 548 4.16 -6.92 19.29
CA GLY A 548 3.75 -6.56 20.65
C GLY A 548 3.26 -7.77 21.46
N VAL A 549 2.47 -8.66 20.85
CA VAL A 549 2.02 -9.92 21.46
C VAL A 549 3.17 -10.89 21.69
N GLU A 550 4.11 -11.02 20.74
CA GLU A 550 5.33 -11.83 20.93
C GLU A 550 6.19 -11.32 22.11
N LEU A 551 6.35 -10.00 22.24
CA LEU A 551 7.06 -9.39 23.37
C LEU A 551 6.31 -9.56 24.69
N ALA A 552 4.97 -9.51 24.66
CA ALA A 552 4.13 -9.72 25.86
C ALA A 552 4.27 -11.15 26.37
N THR A 553 4.09 -12.14 25.50
CA THR A 553 4.25 -13.56 25.84
C THR A 553 5.65 -13.87 26.36
N SER A 554 6.69 -13.37 25.69
CA SER A 554 8.09 -13.50 26.13
C SER A 554 8.33 -12.88 27.51
N GLY A 555 7.81 -11.68 27.74
CA GLY A 555 7.93 -10.96 29.01
C GLY A 555 7.23 -11.68 30.16
N THR A 556 6.03 -12.22 29.93
CA THR A 556 5.29 -13.00 30.93
C THR A 556 6.00 -14.30 31.27
N LEU A 557 6.52 -15.04 30.28
CA LEU A 557 7.27 -16.28 30.52
C LEU A 557 8.54 -16.03 31.36
N LEU A 558 9.35 -15.05 30.98
CA LEU A 558 10.57 -14.71 31.72
C LEU A 558 10.25 -14.13 33.11
N GLY A 559 9.18 -13.33 33.23
CA GLY A 559 8.74 -12.80 34.51
C GLY A 559 8.28 -13.89 35.48
N ALA A 560 7.58 -14.91 34.98
CA ALA A 560 7.16 -16.06 35.78
C ALA A 560 8.37 -16.87 36.29
N LEU A 561 9.42 -17.03 35.47
CA LEU A 561 10.66 -17.69 35.88
C LEU A 561 11.38 -16.92 37.00
N LEU A 562 11.39 -15.58 36.96
CA LEU A 562 11.98 -14.75 38.01
C LEU A 562 11.21 -14.80 39.33
N MET A 563 9.97 -15.30 39.34
CA MET A 563 9.20 -15.52 40.57
C MET A 563 9.56 -16.82 41.27
N ILE A 564 10.34 -17.71 40.64
CA ILE A 564 10.76 -18.97 41.25
C ILE A 564 11.76 -18.68 42.39
N PRO A 565 11.55 -19.20 43.60
CA PRO A 565 12.48 -19.04 44.71
C PRO A 565 13.91 -19.46 44.35
N GLY A 566 14.89 -18.60 44.65
CA GLY A 566 16.31 -18.83 44.35
C GLY A 566 16.78 -18.31 42.98
N VAL A 567 15.89 -17.79 42.14
CA VAL A 567 16.26 -17.06 40.93
C VAL A 567 16.50 -15.58 41.27
N ARG A 568 17.64 -15.01 40.86
CA ARG A 568 17.96 -13.59 41.13
C ARG A 568 17.22 -12.70 40.13
N GLY A 569 16.35 -11.82 40.63
CA GLY A 569 15.71 -10.80 39.81
C GLY A 569 14.42 -10.25 40.42
N ALA A 570 13.81 -9.28 39.76
CA ALA A 570 12.47 -8.79 40.08
C ALA A 570 11.48 -9.37 39.07
N GLY A 571 10.47 -10.10 39.55
CA GLY A 571 9.41 -10.73 38.72
C GLY A 571 8.91 -9.88 37.55
N PRO A 572 8.47 -8.61 37.73
CA PRO A 572 7.89 -7.81 36.64
C PRO A 572 8.93 -7.18 35.69
N GLY A 573 10.24 -7.33 35.96
CA GLY A 573 11.30 -6.68 35.17
C GLY A 573 11.26 -6.98 33.66
N PRO A 574 11.15 -8.25 33.23
CA PRO A 574 11.05 -8.62 31.82
C PRO A 574 9.82 -8.04 31.11
N VAL A 575 8.69 -7.93 31.80
CA VAL A 575 7.47 -7.31 31.26
C VAL A 575 7.68 -5.82 31.02
N VAL A 576 8.31 -5.10 31.95
CA VAL A 576 8.66 -3.69 31.80
C VAL A 576 9.67 -3.47 30.67
N ALA A 577 10.66 -4.37 30.53
CA ALA A 577 11.61 -4.33 29.42
C ALA A 577 10.95 -4.59 28.07
N GLY A 578 10.07 -5.59 27.99
CA GLY A 578 9.26 -5.87 26.80
C GLY A 578 8.38 -4.68 26.43
N ALA A 579 7.80 -4.00 27.43
CA ALA A 579 6.96 -2.82 27.23
C ALA A 579 7.75 -1.62 26.68
N ALA A 580 8.98 -1.40 27.16
CA ALA A 580 9.88 -0.38 26.61
C ALA A 580 10.34 -0.72 25.17
N ALA A 581 10.66 -1.98 24.90
CA ALA A 581 11.03 -2.45 23.56
C ALA A 581 9.85 -2.31 22.57
N ALA A 582 8.64 -2.60 23.03
CA ALA A 582 7.41 -2.43 22.29
C ALA A 582 7.15 -0.96 21.90
N LEU A 583 7.32 -0.01 22.83
CA LEU A 583 7.21 1.43 22.55
C LEU A 583 8.19 1.85 21.45
N LEU A 584 9.47 1.45 21.57
CA LEU A 584 10.50 1.79 20.59
C LEU A 584 10.23 1.16 19.22
N MET A 585 9.76 -0.08 19.19
CA MET A 585 9.40 -0.78 17.96
C MET A 585 8.22 -0.09 17.27
N GLY A 586 7.12 0.16 17.99
CA GLY A 586 5.94 0.86 17.45
C GLY A 586 6.30 2.24 16.90
N HIS A 587 7.10 3.01 17.65
CA HIS A 587 7.59 4.31 17.22
C HIS A 587 8.44 4.23 15.93
N ARG A 588 9.38 3.27 15.85
CA ARG A 588 10.24 3.10 14.66
C ARG A 588 9.44 2.69 13.42
N LEU A 589 8.47 1.77 13.57
CA LEU A 589 7.61 1.33 12.48
C LEU A 589 6.78 2.50 11.93
N ALA A 590 6.17 3.30 12.80
CA ALA A 590 5.40 4.48 12.38
C ALA A 590 6.29 5.52 11.67
N ARG A 591 7.52 5.76 12.15
CA ARG A 591 8.47 6.66 11.48
C ARG A 591 8.90 6.18 10.10
N GLY A 592 9.03 4.87 9.90
CA GLY A 592 9.32 4.30 8.59
C GLY A 592 8.23 4.67 7.59
N VAL A 593 6.98 4.38 7.95
CA VAL A 593 5.80 4.71 7.12
C VAL A 593 5.71 6.21 6.80
N LEU A 594 6.00 7.09 7.78
CA LEU A 594 6.01 8.55 7.61
C LEU A 594 7.24 9.08 6.84
N GLY A 595 8.21 8.22 6.53
CA GLY A 595 9.44 8.55 5.82
C GLY A 595 9.49 8.00 4.40
N ASP A 596 8.67 6.99 4.10
CA ASP A 596 8.59 6.38 2.77
C ASP A 596 8.01 7.37 1.75
N GLU A 597 8.47 7.33 0.50
CA GLU A 597 7.98 8.21 -0.57
C GLU A 597 6.68 7.66 -1.16
N PRO A 598 5.69 8.52 -1.47
CA PRO A 598 4.48 8.09 -2.16
C PRO A 598 4.79 7.59 -3.58
N PRO A 599 3.92 6.75 -4.17
CA PRO A 599 4.11 6.28 -5.54
C PRO A 599 4.14 7.46 -6.51
N ALA A 600 4.94 7.33 -7.56
CA ALA A 600 4.99 8.32 -8.62
C ALA A 600 3.60 8.43 -9.27
N ALA A 601 3.10 9.66 -9.38
CA ALA A 601 1.85 9.95 -10.07
C ALA A 601 1.89 9.41 -11.51
N ALA A 602 0.88 8.64 -11.90
CA ALA A 602 0.75 8.12 -13.25
C ALA A 602 0.37 9.25 -14.22
N PRO A 603 0.88 9.22 -15.47
CA PRO A 603 0.40 10.15 -16.48
C PRO A 603 -1.08 9.86 -16.77
N VAL A 604 -1.94 10.86 -16.51
CA VAL A 604 -3.40 10.80 -16.71
C VAL A 604 -3.80 10.96 -18.19
N GLN A 605 -2.82 11.18 -19.07
CA GLN A 605 -3.04 11.52 -20.47
C GLN A 605 -3.10 10.27 -21.37
N ASP A 606 -4.18 10.16 -22.15
CA ASP A 606 -4.32 9.18 -23.23
C ASP A 606 -3.53 9.62 -24.48
N TRP A 607 -2.20 9.62 -24.37
CA TRP A 607 -1.29 10.08 -25.42
C TRP A 607 -1.56 9.43 -26.79
N HIS A 608 -2.04 8.19 -26.79
CA HIS A 608 -2.38 7.40 -27.98
C HIS A 608 -3.59 7.95 -28.74
N ALA A 609 -4.55 8.56 -28.04
CA ALA A 609 -5.75 9.14 -28.61
C ALA A 609 -5.53 10.56 -29.15
N MET A 610 -4.39 11.18 -28.85
CA MET A 610 -4.08 12.56 -29.24
C MET A 610 -3.29 12.65 -30.56
N PRO A 611 -3.55 13.69 -31.38
CA PRO A 611 -2.68 14.04 -32.49
C PRO A 611 -1.33 14.55 -31.98
N VAL A 612 -0.27 14.35 -32.76
CA VAL A 612 1.13 14.60 -32.36
C VAL A 612 1.37 16.03 -31.85
N GLU A 613 0.76 17.03 -32.49
CA GLU A 613 0.94 18.44 -32.10
C GLU A 613 0.26 18.77 -30.75
N ALA A 614 -0.85 18.12 -30.43
CA ALA A 614 -1.49 18.24 -29.11
C ALA A 614 -0.60 17.63 -28.02
N VAL A 615 0.00 16.45 -28.28
CA VAL A 615 0.95 15.81 -27.36
C VAL A 615 2.15 16.70 -27.07
N LYS A 616 2.77 17.30 -28.10
CA LYS A 616 3.90 18.22 -27.92
C LYS A 616 3.50 19.47 -27.12
N ARG A 617 2.31 20.02 -27.34
CA ARG A 617 1.79 21.18 -26.61
C ARG A 617 1.60 20.85 -25.13
N GLU A 618 0.97 19.73 -24.82
CA GLU A 618 0.76 19.24 -23.45
C GLU A 618 2.07 18.93 -22.71
N LEU A 619 3.03 18.29 -23.38
CA LEU A 619 4.34 18.04 -22.77
C LEU A 619 5.12 19.33 -22.50
N ARG A 620 4.98 20.35 -23.37
CA ARG A 620 5.57 21.67 -23.15
C ARG A 620 4.92 22.42 -21.97
N THR A 621 3.59 22.37 -21.83
CA THR A 621 2.88 22.99 -20.70
C THR A 621 3.20 22.30 -19.38
N MET A 622 3.31 20.96 -19.37
CA MET A 622 3.75 20.21 -18.19
C MET A 622 5.17 20.58 -17.77
N ASN A 623 6.11 20.67 -18.72
CA ASN A 623 7.50 21.02 -18.44
C ASN A 623 7.69 22.50 -18.04
N SER A 624 6.84 23.42 -18.53
CA SER A 624 6.90 24.84 -18.16
C SER A 624 6.26 25.13 -16.79
N ALA A 625 5.24 24.37 -16.39
CA ALA A 625 4.68 24.40 -15.03
C ALA A 625 5.65 23.79 -14.00
N ALA A 626 6.47 22.83 -14.42
CA ALA A 626 7.54 22.21 -13.63
C ALA A 626 8.87 23.01 -13.69
N LEU A 627 8.85 24.33 -13.48
CA LEU A 627 10.08 25.08 -13.20
C LEU A 627 10.64 24.65 -11.83
N PRO A 628 11.87 24.12 -11.73
CA PRO A 628 12.43 23.77 -10.43
C PRO A 628 12.82 25.02 -9.65
N LYS A 629 12.45 25.06 -8.36
CA LYS A 629 13.32 25.67 -7.34
C LYS A 629 14.71 25.04 -7.52
N ASN A 630 15.73 25.89 -7.71
CA ASN A 630 17.15 25.53 -7.78
C ASN A 630 17.50 24.36 -6.85
N SER A 631 17.44 23.15 -7.39
CA SER A 631 18.07 21.97 -6.80
C SER A 631 19.41 21.86 -7.52
N ALA A 632 20.34 22.70 -7.08
CA ALA A 632 21.74 22.61 -7.45
C ALA A 632 22.34 21.35 -6.82
N ASP A 633 21.94 20.17 -7.28
CA ASP A 633 22.71 18.94 -7.11
C ASP A 633 23.27 18.60 -8.49
N GLY A 634 24.38 19.26 -8.83
CA GLY A 634 25.24 18.85 -9.93
C GLY A 634 25.73 17.40 -9.73
N PRO A 635 26.27 16.76 -10.78
CA PRO A 635 26.84 15.42 -10.67
C PRO A 635 27.89 15.41 -9.55
N ARG A 636 27.59 14.69 -8.46
CA ARG A 636 28.50 14.55 -7.32
C ARG A 636 29.81 13.94 -7.83
N LEU A 637 30.88 14.71 -7.67
CA LEU A 637 32.26 14.28 -7.93
C LEU A 637 32.53 12.91 -7.28
N PRO A 638 33.22 11.98 -7.98
CA PRO A 638 33.55 10.66 -7.45
C PRO A 638 34.72 10.76 -6.45
N GLY A 639 34.47 11.34 -5.28
CA GLY A 639 35.49 11.61 -4.25
C GLY A 639 35.21 11.02 -2.86
N SER A 640 33.99 10.60 -2.53
CA SER A 640 33.67 10.02 -1.19
C SER A 640 32.94 8.67 -1.22
N ALA A 641 32.99 7.97 -2.36
CA ALA A 641 32.25 6.72 -2.58
C ALA A 641 32.69 5.56 -1.65
N ALA A 642 33.94 5.53 -1.19
CA ALA A 642 34.45 4.42 -0.38
C ALA A 642 33.86 4.39 1.05
N ALA A 643 33.78 5.54 1.74
CA ALA A 643 33.24 5.60 3.10
C ALA A 643 31.71 5.45 3.13
N GLY A 644 31.01 5.96 2.11
CA GLY A 644 29.56 5.82 1.93
C GLY A 644 29.12 4.43 1.47
N SER A 645 29.98 3.68 0.77
CA SER A 645 29.75 2.28 0.37
C SER A 645 29.82 1.33 1.55
N ILE A 646 30.82 1.51 2.44
CA ILE A 646 30.99 0.66 3.63
C ILE A 646 29.85 0.89 4.64
N ARG A 647 29.47 2.15 4.90
CA ARG A 647 28.33 2.46 5.78
C ARG A 647 27.01 1.90 5.26
N ARG A 648 26.77 1.97 3.94
CA ARG A 648 25.59 1.35 3.32
C ARG A 648 25.64 -0.18 3.40
N GLY A 649 26.78 -0.80 3.11
CA GLY A 649 26.95 -2.26 3.22
C GLY A 649 26.77 -2.80 4.64
N ILE A 650 27.21 -2.05 5.66
CA ILE A 650 26.94 -2.37 7.08
C ILE A 650 25.47 -2.16 7.42
N GLY A 651 24.85 -1.10 6.90
CA GLY A 651 23.42 -0.84 7.04
C GLY A 651 22.58 -1.99 6.49
N ASP A 652 22.83 -2.39 5.24
CA ASP A 652 22.16 -3.49 4.55
C ASP A 652 22.35 -4.80 5.31
N PHE A 653 23.57 -5.09 5.80
CA PHE A 653 23.83 -6.28 6.61
C PHE A 653 23.03 -6.29 7.91
N ILE A 654 22.96 -5.17 8.62
CA ILE A 654 22.20 -5.06 9.86
C ILE A 654 20.70 -5.18 9.59
N THR A 655 20.18 -4.62 8.49
CA THR A 655 18.75 -4.74 8.14
C THR A 655 18.38 -6.18 7.80
N THR A 656 19.21 -6.88 7.02
CA THR A 656 19.01 -8.29 6.68
C THR A 656 19.13 -9.17 7.92
N LEU A 657 20.15 -8.94 8.75
CA LEU A 657 20.34 -9.65 10.02
C LEU A 657 19.13 -9.48 10.96
N ARG A 658 18.55 -8.27 11.01
CA ARG A 658 17.30 -8.05 11.77
C ARG A 658 16.11 -8.79 11.18
N GLY A 659 16.04 -8.92 9.85
CA GLY A 659 15.02 -9.72 9.16
C GLY A 659 15.09 -11.20 9.54
N GLU A 660 16.30 -11.75 9.58
CA GLU A 660 16.56 -13.15 9.98
C GLU A 660 16.32 -13.39 11.47
N LEU A 661 16.73 -12.46 12.33
CA LEU A 661 16.38 -12.51 13.76
C LEU A 661 14.88 -12.35 14.03
N ALA A 662 14.11 -11.96 13.01
CA ALA A 662 12.66 -11.86 13.05
C ALA A 662 11.95 -13.18 12.69
N ASP A 663 12.67 -14.24 12.28
CA ASP A 663 12.11 -15.56 11.97
C ASP A 663 11.38 -16.15 13.19
N PRO A 664 10.16 -16.75 13.06
CA PRO A 664 9.38 -17.35 14.15
C PRO A 664 10.13 -18.20 15.18
N LEU A 665 11.22 -18.89 14.81
CA LEU A 665 12.02 -19.71 15.72
C LEU A 665 12.93 -18.89 16.64
N THR A 666 13.40 -17.74 16.15
CA THR A 666 14.36 -16.90 16.86
C THR A 666 13.83 -16.35 18.19
N PRO A 667 12.61 -15.78 18.27
CA PRO A 667 12.04 -15.33 19.54
C PRO A 667 11.93 -16.45 20.58
N VAL A 668 11.53 -17.65 20.17
CA VAL A 668 11.37 -18.80 21.09
C VAL A 668 12.72 -19.21 21.68
N LEU A 669 13.75 -19.35 20.84
CA LEU A 669 15.10 -19.70 21.27
C LEU A 669 15.77 -18.60 22.08
N ALA A 670 15.54 -17.33 21.72
CA ALA A 670 16.01 -16.19 22.50
C ALA A 670 15.39 -16.19 23.91
N VAL A 671 14.09 -16.51 24.03
CA VAL A 671 13.42 -16.68 25.32
C VAL A 671 13.97 -17.88 26.09
N GLY A 672 14.21 -19.02 25.43
CA GLY A 672 14.82 -20.21 26.04
C GLY A 672 16.26 -19.98 26.55
N SER A 673 17.08 -19.28 25.78
CA SER A 673 18.43 -18.84 26.16
C SER A 673 18.38 -17.90 27.37
N ALA A 674 17.50 -16.90 27.34
CA ALA A 674 17.29 -16.00 28.48
C ALA A 674 16.78 -16.75 29.72
N ALA A 675 15.84 -17.68 29.56
CA ALA A 675 15.33 -18.54 30.62
C ALA A 675 16.44 -19.37 31.27
N SER A 676 17.30 -20.01 30.46
CA SER A 676 18.43 -20.82 30.93
C SER A 676 19.46 -19.98 31.70
N ALA A 677 19.75 -18.77 31.22
CA ALA A 677 20.62 -17.82 31.93
C ALA A 677 20.05 -17.41 33.29
N LEU A 678 18.75 -17.10 33.34
CA LEU A 678 18.05 -16.73 34.58
C LEU A 678 18.03 -17.88 35.60
N LEU A 679 17.83 -19.12 35.13
CA LEU A 679 17.87 -20.33 35.95
C LEU A 679 19.29 -20.73 36.35
N GLY A 680 20.30 -19.92 35.99
CA GLY A 680 21.70 -20.08 36.40
C GLY A 680 22.48 -21.14 35.64
N SER A 681 22.06 -21.46 34.41
CA SER A 681 22.87 -22.20 33.44
C SER A 681 23.39 -21.25 32.35
N PRO A 682 24.47 -20.48 32.62
CA PRO A 682 25.02 -19.54 31.64
C PRO A 682 25.63 -20.26 30.44
N VAL A 683 26.11 -21.50 30.60
CA VAL A 683 26.70 -22.28 29.52
C VAL A 683 25.66 -22.63 28.47
N ASP A 684 24.49 -23.17 28.89
CA ASP A 684 23.39 -23.49 27.97
C ASP A 684 22.89 -22.23 27.25
N ALA A 685 22.76 -21.12 27.98
CA ALA A 685 22.34 -19.85 27.40
C ALA A 685 23.32 -19.34 26.34
N VAL A 686 24.64 -19.42 26.60
CA VAL A 686 25.69 -19.01 25.66
C VAL A 686 25.71 -19.94 24.45
N LEU A 687 25.52 -21.25 24.63
CA LEU A 687 25.43 -22.21 23.52
C LEU A 687 24.29 -21.84 22.58
N VAL A 688 23.05 -21.78 23.08
CA VAL A 688 21.86 -21.41 22.29
C VAL A 688 22.03 -20.03 21.66
N GLY A 689 22.50 -19.05 22.43
CA GLY A 689 22.72 -17.68 21.95
C GLY A 689 23.76 -17.59 20.84
N SER A 690 24.83 -18.39 20.92
CA SER A 690 25.89 -18.44 19.91
C SER A 690 25.41 -19.09 18.61
N VAL A 691 24.65 -20.18 18.70
CA VAL A 691 24.06 -20.87 17.53
C VAL A 691 23.08 -19.94 16.83
N LEU A 692 22.19 -19.30 17.59
CA LEU A 692 21.22 -18.34 17.07
C LEU A 692 21.90 -17.17 16.34
N THR A 693 22.90 -16.56 16.97
CA THR A 693 23.64 -15.43 16.40
C THR A 693 24.45 -15.85 15.18
N GLY A 694 25.11 -17.01 15.25
CA GLY A 694 25.89 -17.58 14.14
C GLY A 694 25.02 -17.87 12.92
N ASN A 695 23.85 -18.49 13.12
CA ASN A 695 22.90 -18.78 12.06
C ASN A 695 22.39 -17.49 11.40
N ALA A 696 22.00 -16.48 12.19
CA ALA A 696 21.52 -15.21 11.67
C ALA A 696 22.59 -14.46 10.86
N ILE A 697 23.85 -14.43 11.36
CA ILE A 697 24.98 -13.84 10.63
C ILE A 697 25.22 -14.58 9.31
N LEU A 698 25.21 -15.92 9.35
CA LEU A 698 25.42 -16.73 8.17
C LEU A 698 24.34 -16.45 7.12
N ALA A 699 23.06 -16.46 7.51
CA ALA A 699 21.94 -16.15 6.63
C ALA A 699 22.05 -14.74 6.03
N ALA A 700 22.31 -13.72 6.86
CA ALA A 700 22.42 -12.33 6.41
C ALA A 700 23.60 -12.10 5.44
N THR A 701 24.76 -12.72 5.71
CA THR A 701 25.90 -12.62 4.77
C THR A 701 25.61 -13.30 3.43
N GLN A 702 24.80 -14.36 3.43
CA GLN A 702 24.46 -15.13 2.24
C GLN A 702 23.45 -14.39 1.36
N GLU A 703 22.41 -13.82 1.96
CA GLU A 703 21.40 -13.02 1.25
C GLU A 703 22.03 -11.81 0.55
N LEU A 704 22.92 -11.09 1.24
CA LEU A 704 23.65 -9.98 0.64
C LEU A 704 24.60 -10.40 -0.49
N ARG A 705 25.19 -11.60 -0.42
CA ARG A 705 26.00 -12.13 -1.53
C ARG A 705 25.15 -12.45 -2.75
N ALA A 706 23.98 -13.06 -2.54
CA ALA A 706 23.04 -13.37 -3.62
C ALA A 706 22.51 -12.09 -4.29
N GLU A 707 22.07 -11.09 -3.50
CA GLU A 707 21.63 -9.81 -4.04
C GLU A 707 22.72 -9.09 -4.83
N ARG A 708 23.97 -9.09 -4.35
CA ARG A 708 25.08 -8.43 -5.07
C ARG A 708 25.38 -9.09 -6.40
N LEU A 709 25.33 -10.43 -6.48
CA LEU A 709 25.50 -11.15 -7.73
C LEU A 709 24.35 -10.84 -8.69
N LEU A 710 23.11 -10.79 -8.18
CA LEU A 710 21.93 -10.44 -8.97
C LEU A 710 22.00 -9.01 -9.50
N ARG A 711 22.32 -8.03 -8.65
CA ARG A 711 22.47 -6.62 -9.06
C ARG A 711 23.55 -6.46 -10.13
N ARG A 712 24.65 -7.22 -10.06
CA ARG A 712 25.69 -7.21 -11.11
C ARG A 712 25.23 -7.81 -12.44
N LEU A 713 24.38 -8.83 -12.40
CA LEU A 713 23.80 -9.42 -13.61
C LEU A 713 22.71 -8.53 -14.23
N LEU A 714 21.93 -7.84 -13.40
CA LEU A 714 20.86 -6.93 -13.83
C LEU A 714 21.38 -5.56 -14.28
N ALA A 715 22.55 -5.13 -13.81
CA ALA A 715 23.19 -3.86 -14.23
C ALA A 715 23.56 -3.81 -15.73
N VAL A 716 23.38 -4.91 -16.47
CA VAL A 716 23.61 -5.01 -17.92
C VAL A 716 22.34 -4.70 -18.74
N GLN A 717 21.19 -4.41 -18.11
CA GLN A 717 19.89 -4.31 -18.79
C GLN A 717 19.35 -2.89 -19.07
N ASP A 718 20.05 -1.79 -18.78
CA ASP A 718 19.55 -0.46 -19.17
C ASP A 718 19.95 -0.17 -20.64
N PRO A 719 19.00 -0.19 -21.60
CA PRO A 719 19.32 0.11 -22.99
C PRO A 719 19.75 1.58 -23.13
N PRO A 720 20.79 1.89 -23.93
CA PRO A 720 21.12 3.26 -24.27
C PRO A 720 19.97 3.88 -25.08
N ALA A 721 19.70 5.16 -24.84
CA ALA A 721 18.68 5.92 -25.55
C ALA A 721 19.34 6.95 -26.48
N ARG A 722 18.93 6.96 -27.74
CA ARG A 722 19.38 7.93 -28.74
C ARG A 722 18.44 9.13 -28.73
N ARG A 723 18.84 10.20 -28.06
CA ARG A 723 18.07 11.45 -27.91
C ARG A 723 18.42 12.43 -29.03
N LEU A 724 17.40 13.04 -29.62
CA LEU A 724 17.50 14.14 -30.56
C LEU A 724 17.37 15.47 -29.81
N THR A 725 18.38 16.32 -29.93
CA THR A 725 18.36 17.69 -29.38
C THR A 725 17.60 18.65 -30.30
N ASP A 726 17.16 19.81 -29.79
CA ASP A 726 16.41 20.82 -30.55
C ASP A 726 17.16 21.32 -31.81
N GLY A 727 18.50 21.18 -31.85
CA GLY A 727 19.34 21.47 -33.01
C GLY A 727 19.50 20.32 -34.01
N GLY A 728 18.79 19.21 -33.83
CA GLY A 728 18.87 18.02 -34.67
C GLY A 728 20.10 17.14 -34.45
N GLN A 729 20.92 17.42 -33.44
CA GLN A 729 22.06 16.56 -33.10
C GLN A 729 21.63 15.37 -32.24
N GLN A 730 22.21 14.20 -32.54
CA GLN A 730 21.99 12.95 -31.83
C GLN A 730 22.97 12.82 -30.66
N GLU A 731 22.45 12.48 -29.48
CA GLU A 731 23.23 12.17 -28.28
C GLU A 731 22.79 10.82 -27.71
N ASN A 732 23.75 9.95 -27.36
CA ASN A 732 23.45 8.71 -26.64
C ASN A 732 23.48 8.97 -25.14
N VAL A 733 22.34 8.81 -24.49
CA VAL A 733 22.16 8.97 -23.04
C VAL A 733 21.67 7.67 -22.41
N ALA A 734 21.85 7.50 -21.10
CA ALA A 734 21.22 6.39 -20.40
C ALA A 734 19.69 6.59 -20.36
N ALA A 735 18.90 5.52 -20.46
CA ALA A 735 17.43 5.61 -20.38
C ALA A 735 16.94 6.37 -19.12
N ALA A 736 17.65 6.23 -17.99
CA ALA A 736 17.36 6.94 -16.75
C ALA A 736 17.56 8.47 -16.80
N GLN A 737 18.22 9.00 -17.83
CA GLN A 737 18.43 10.44 -18.04
C GLN A 737 17.38 11.06 -18.96
N LEU A 738 16.52 10.24 -19.58
CA LEU A 738 15.41 10.72 -20.41
C LEU A 738 14.40 11.50 -19.56
N ARG A 739 13.86 12.57 -20.15
CA ARG A 739 12.79 13.37 -19.57
C ARG A 739 11.53 13.30 -20.43
N LEU A 740 10.38 13.57 -19.83
CA LEU A 740 9.13 13.73 -20.57
C LEU A 740 9.29 14.84 -21.61
N GLY A 741 8.88 14.58 -22.85
CA GLY A 741 9.06 15.51 -23.97
C GLY A 741 10.38 15.39 -24.73
N ASP A 742 11.36 14.60 -24.24
CA ASP A 742 12.56 14.30 -25.03
C ASP A 742 12.16 13.58 -26.33
N THR A 743 12.81 13.91 -27.44
CA THR A 743 12.59 13.20 -28.70
C THR A 743 13.65 12.13 -28.84
N ILE A 744 13.24 10.89 -29.08
CA ILE A 744 14.11 9.74 -29.28
C ILE A 744 13.98 9.19 -30.69
N GLU A 745 15.07 8.63 -31.20
CA GLU A 745 15.08 7.88 -32.46
C GLU A 745 15.41 6.42 -32.16
N VAL A 746 14.65 5.49 -32.75
CA VAL A 746 14.82 4.05 -32.57
C VAL A 746 14.99 3.34 -33.91
N TRP A 747 15.96 2.42 -33.97
CA TRP A 747 16.38 1.69 -35.17
C TRP A 747 16.14 0.18 -35.03
N PRO A 748 16.17 -0.59 -36.15
CA PRO A 748 16.02 -2.05 -36.09
C PRO A 748 17.05 -2.70 -35.17
N GLY A 749 16.57 -3.63 -34.33
CA GLY A 749 17.36 -4.35 -33.33
C GLY A 749 17.55 -3.62 -32.00
N GLU A 750 17.06 -2.38 -31.85
CA GLU A 750 17.13 -1.64 -30.60
C GLU A 750 15.92 -1.91 -29.70
N VAL A 751 16.17 -1.91 -28.39
CA VAL A 751 15.12 -1.94 -27.37
C VAL A 751 14.64 -0.52 -27.13
N VAL A 752 13.32 -0.32 -27.16
CA VAL A 752 12.69 0.95 -26.88
C VAL A 752 12.97 1.35 -25.42
N PRO A 753 13.61 2.51 -25.16
CA PRO A 753 14.07 2.86 -23.80
C PRO A 753 12.98 3.47 -22.90
N ALA A 754 11.87 3.97 -23.49
CA ALA A 754 10.80 4.67 -22.78
C ALA A 754 9.48 4.57 -23.57
N ASP A 755 8.33 4.76 -22.90
CA ASP A 755 7.06 4.83 -23.63
C ASP A 755 6.99 6.15 -24.39
N ALA A 756 6.73 6.11 -25.69
CA ALA A 756 6.83 7.28 -26.56
C ALA A 756 5.72 7.33 -27.62
N ARG A 757 5.28 8.54 -27.96
CA ARG A 757 4.32 8.80 -29.05
C ARG A 757 5.08 8.98 -30.36
N ILE A 758 4.73 8.18 -31.37
CA ILE A 758 5.39 8.23 -32.68
C ILE A 758 5.07 9.54 -33.40
N VAL A 759 6.12 10.24 -33.84
CA VAL A 759 6.07 11.49 -34.62
C VAL A 759 6.30 11.19 -36.10
N GLN A 760 7.25 10.32 -36.39
CA GLN A 760 7.58 9.85 -37.73
C GLN A 760 7.89 8.36 -37.67
N ALA A 761 7.39 7.60 -38.65
CA ALA A 761 7.70 6.19 -38.81
C ALA A 761 7.93 5.89 -40.30
N ALA A 762 8.91 5.04 -40.58
CA ALA A 762 9.16 4.50 -41.91
C ALA A 762 9.25 2.97 -41.78
N ASP A 763 8.25 2.27 -42.33
CA ASP A 763 8.12 0.81 -42.33
C ASP A 763 8.37 0.17 -40.95
N LEU A 764 7.90 0.84 -39.88
CA LEU A 764 8.20 0.49 -38.49
C LEU A 764 7.36 -0.72 -38.03
N GLU A 765 8.05 -1.76 -37.56
CA GLU A 765 7.46 -2.92 -36.90
C GLU A 765 8.15 -3.17 -35.55
N THR A 766 7.38 -3.49 -34.51
CA THR A 766 7.91 -3.75 -33.17
C THR A 766 7.47 -5.12 -32.65
N ASP A 767 8.36 -5.82 -31.98
CA ASP A 767 8.07 -7.02 -31.18
C ASP A 767 7.60 -6.57 -29.79
N GLU A 768 6.28 -6.68 -29.57
CA GLU A 768 5.63 -6.32 -28.32
C GLU A 768 5.30 -7.54 -27.45
N SER A 769 5.90 -8.70 -27.73
CA SER A 769 5.67 -9.95 -27.00
C SER A 769 5.92 -9.83 -25.50
N ALA A 770 6.85 -8.97 -25.08
CA ALA A 770 7.11 -8.69 -23.67
C ALA A 770 5.92 -8.03 -22.93
N LEU A 771 5.01 -7.38 -23.65
CA LEU A 771 3.85 -6.68 -23.11
C LEU A 771 2.53 -7.40 -23.42
N THR A 772 2.40 -8.03 -24.59
CA THR A 772 1.16 -8.66 -25.06
C THR A 772 1.20 -10.19 -25.10
N GLY A 773 2.39 -10.79 -25.07
CA GLY A 773 2.59 -12.24 -25.27
C GLY A 773 2.59 -12.70 -26.74
N GLU A 774 2.22 -11.83 -27.68
CA GLU A 774 2.10 -12.15 -29.10
C GLU A 774 3.43 -11.97 -29.85
N SER A 775 3.90 -12.98 -30.59
CA SER A 775 5.20 -12.97 -31.29
C SER A 775 5.18 -12.32 -32.69
N LEU A 776 4.00 -11.94 -33.18
CA LEU A 776 3.90 -11.31 -34.49
C LEU A 776 4.33 -9.83 -34.39
N PRO A 777 5.29 -9.38 -35.22
CA PRO A 777 5.65 -7.97 -35.26
C PRO A 777 4.42 -7.09 -35.51
N VAL A 778 4.23 -6.08 -34.67
CA VAL A 778 3.11 -5.15 -34.74
C VAL A 778 3.51 -3.97 -35.63
N PRO A 779 2.82 -3.73 -36.76
CA PRO A 779 3.09 -2.56 -37.59
C PRO A 779 2.64 -1.30 -36.86
N LYS A 780 3.48 -0.26 -36.94
CA LYS A 780 3.27 1.01 -36.25
C LYS A 780 2.89 2.12 -37.23
N GLN A 781 2.14 3.09 -36.74
CA GLN A 781 1.60 4.21 -37.52
C GLN A 781 1.79 5.54 -36.79
N VAL A 782 1.64 6.67 -37.50
CA VAL A 782 1.69 8.00 -36.88
C VAL A 782 0.31 8.44 -36.37
N ASP A 783 -0.76 8.09 -37.09
CA ASP A 783 -2.13 8.53 -36.77
C ASP A 783 -2.60 8.06 -35.39
N ALA A 784 -3.36 8.92 -34.71
CA ALA A 784 -3.90 8.63 -33.38
C ALA A 784 -4.81 7.39 -33.39
N THR A 785 -4.91 6.70 -32.25
CA THR A 785 -5.72 5.48 -32.08
C THR A 785 -6.75 5.64 -30.95
N PRO A 786 -7.73 6.56 -31.03
CA PRO A 786 -8.68 6.76 -29.95
C PRO A 786 -9.51 5.53 -29.62
N GLY A 787 -9.65 5.23 -28.33
CA GLY A 787 -10.40 4.06 -27.84
C GLY A 787 -9.73 2.71 -28.10
N ALA A 788 -8.45 2.70 -28.51
CA ALA A 788 -7.69 1.48 -28.70
C ALA A 788 -7.21 0.89 -27.36
N VAL A 789 -7.44 -0.41 -27.18
CA VAL A 789 -6.83 -1.18 -26.09
C VAL A 789 -5.31 -1.21 -26.26
N LEU A 790 -4.56 -1.49 -25.18
CA LEU A 790 -3.09 -1.39 -25.16
C LEU A 790 -2.40 -2.06 -26.38
N ALA A 791 -2.82 -3.27 -26.74
CA ALA A 791 -2.28 -4.02 -27.88
C ALA A 791 -2.58 -3.40 -29.26
N GLU A 792 -3.59 -2.54 -29.36
CA GLU A 792 -4.02 -1.88 -30.59
C GLU A 792 -3.46 -0.45 -30.72
N ARG A 793 -2.72 0.04 -29.73
CA ARG A 793 -2.11 1.39 -29.72
C ARG A 793 -0.90 1.47 -30.67
N ARG A 794 -1.14 1.28 -31.97
CA ARG A 794 -0.13 1.27 -33.05
C ARG A 794 0.65 2.58 -33.20
N CYS A 795 0.16 3.65 -32.57
CA CYS A 795 0.75 4.97 -32.62
C CYS A 795 1.73 5.26 -31.46
N MET A 796 1.93 4.27 -30.59
CA MET A 796 2.81 4.30 -29.42
C MET A 796 3.94 3.28 -29.55
N LEU A 797 5.08 3.63 -28.96
CA LEU A 797 6.18 2.73 -28.63
C LEU A 797 6.17 2.48 -27.12
N HIS A 798 6.47 1.26 -26.70
CA HIS A 798 6.44 0.83 -25.30
C HIS A 798 7.82 0.45 -24.81
N ALA A 799 8.21 0.90 -23.63
CA ALA A 799 9.52 0.61 -23.05
C ALA A 799 9.72 -0.91 -22.90
N GLY A 800 10.89 -1.40 -23.31
CA GLY A 800 11.23 -2.83 -23.27
C GLY A 800 10.77 -3.65 -24.47
N THR A 801 9.98 -3.08 -25.39
CA THR A 801 9.72 -3.73 -26.70
C THR A 801 10.90 -3.53 -27.64
N THR A 802 11.02 -4.38 -28.67
CA THR A 802 12.16 -4.32 -29.61
C THR A 802 11.70 -3.89 -30.99
N VAL A 803 12.42 -2.98 -31.63
CA VAL A 803 12.16 -2.63 -33.04
C VAL A 803 12.67 -3.75 -33.93
N VAL A 804 11.78 -4.35 -34.72
CA VAL A 804 12.11 -5.47 -35.62
C VAL A 804 12.56 -4.95 -36.97
N ALA A 805 11.83 -3.97 -37.52
CA ALA A 805 12.08 -3.38 -38.83
C ALA A 805 11.71 -1.90 -38.85
N GLY A 806 12.28 -1.16 -39.79
CA GLY A 806 12.03 0.26 -39.97
C GLY A 806 12.67 1.16 -38.91
N ARG A 807 12.38 2.45 -38.98
CA ARG A 807 12.88 3.46 -38.02
C ARG A 807 11.78 4.40 -37.60
N ALA A 808 11.89 4.94 -36.40
CA ALA A 808 10.95 5.93 -35.91
C ALA A 808 11.59 7.02 -35.07
N VAL A 809 10.99 8.21 -35.16
CA VAL A 809 11.20 9.32 -34.26
C VAL A 809 9.97 9.45 -33.39
N ALA A 810 10.13 9.45 -32.08
CA ALA A 810 9.04 9.47 -31.12
C ALA A 810 9.33 10.43 -29.97
N VAL A 811 8.29 11.03 -29.39
CA VAL A 811 8.39 11.91 -28.22
C VAL A 811 8.08 11.12 -26.95
N VAL A 812 8.94 11.22 -25.94
CA VAL A 812 8.83 10.47 -24.69
C VAL A 812 7.63 10.95 -23.88
N THR A 813 6.78 10.00 -23.48
CA THR A 813 5.50 10.22 -22.78
C THR A 813 5.43 9.57 -21.39
N ALA A 814 6.25 8.55 -21.11
CA ALA A 814 6.46 8.01 -19.77
C ALA A 814 7.86 7.41 -19.62
N ILE A 815 8.45 7.53 -18.44
CA ILE A 815 9.82 7.07 -18.12
C ILE A 815 9.86 6.23 -16.84
N GLY A 816 10.82 5.30 -16.76
CA GLY A 816 11.05 4.48 -15.57
C GLY A 816 9.78 3.79 -15.06
N PRO A 817 9.40 3.96 -13.77
CA PRO A 817 8.24 3.29 -13.18
C PRO A 817 6.89 3.69 -13.80
N GLN A 818 6.82 4.81 -14.53
CA GLN A 818 5.59 5.26 -15.19
C GLN A 818 5.28 4.51 -16.50
N THR A 819 6.24 3.75 -17.04
CA THR A 819 6.07 2.99 -18.29
C THR A 819 5.06 1.85 -18.12
N GLN A 820 4.37 1.46 -19.20
CA GLN A 820 3.34 0.41 -19.18
C GLN A 820 3.89 -0.92 -18.67
N LEU A 821 5.07 -1.33 -19.17
CA LEU A 821 5.72 -2.57 -18.74
C LEU A 821 6.04 -2.56 -17.24
N ARG A 822 6.50 -1.42 -16.71
CA ARG A 822 6.82 -1.28 -15.28
C ARG A 822 5.57 -1.24 -14.41
N ARG A 823 4.51 -0.55 -14.83
CA ARG A 823 3.22 -0.58 -14.14
C ARG A 823 2.62 -1.98 -14.08
N ALA A 824 2.69 -2.73 -15.18
CA ALA A 824 2.27 -4.13 -15.22
C ALA A 824 3.13 -5.02 -14.30
N ALA A 825 4.44 -4.77 -14.23
CA ALA A 825 5.35 -5.51 -13.33
C ALA A 825 5.22 -5.11 -11.85
N GLU A 826 4.74 -3.90 -11.56
CA GLU A 826 4.55 -3.35 -10.20
C GLU A 826 3.16 -3.67 -9.63
N MET A 827 2.22 -4.17 -10.44
CA MET A 827 1.01 -4.81 -9.93
C MET A 827 1.42 -5.92 -8.95
N PRO A 828 0.95 -5.89 -7.69
CA PRO A 828 1.34 -6.89 -6.70
C PRO A 828 0.97 -8.28 -7.23
N GLN A 829 1.98 -9.08 -7.61
CA GLN A 829 1.78 -10.51 -7.73
C GLN A 829 1.27 -10.98 -6.37
N ASP A 830 0.13 -11.66 -6.37
CA ASP A 830 -0.45 -12.26 -5.18
C ASP A 830 0.67 -12.85 -4.35
N ARG A 831 0.73 -12.42 -3.09
CA ARG A 831 1.85 -12.73 -2.21
C ARG A 831 2.11 -14.23 -2.29
N THR A 832 3.16 -14.61 -3.00
CA THR A 832 3.71 -15.97 -2.99
C THR A 832 4.43 -16.24 -1.66
N SER A 833 3.99 -15.60 -0.57
CA SER A 833 4.48 -15.75 0.78
C SER A 833 3.54 -16.65 1.56
N ALA A 834 3.53 -17.94 1.25
CA ALA A 834 3.03 -18.97 2.19
C ALA A 834 3.47 -20.40 1.86
N VAL A 835 3.93 -20.72 0.65
CA VAL A 835 4.22 -22.13 0.28
C VAL A 835 5.72 -22.34 0.17
N GLY A 836 6.38 -22.55 1.30
CA GLY A 836 7.83 -22.77 1.36
C GLY A 836 8.31 -23.49 2.62
N LEU A 837 9.60 -23.79 2.68
CA LEU A 837 10.25 -24.64 3.67
C LEU A 837 10.27 -23.90 4.99
N SER A 838 10.32 -22.56 4.96
CA SER A 838 10.10 -21.71 6.12
C SER A 838 8.71 -21.90 6.73
N THR A 839 7.66 -22.08 5.93
CA THR A 839 6.31 -22.39 6.43
C THR A 839 6.28 -23.80 7.01
N GLN A 840 6.88 -24.77 6.31
CA GLN A 840 6.92 -26.15 6.78
C GLN A 840 7.74 -26.31 8.07
N LEU A 841 8.88 -25.59 8.18
CA LEU A 841 9.66 -25.46 9.41
C LEU A 841 8.87 -24.77 10.51
N ARG A 842 8.09 -23.73 10.18
CA ARG A 842 7.20 -23.07 11.12
C ARG A 842 6.09 -24.00 11.60
N ASP A 843 5.50 -24.81 10.73
CA ASP A 843 4.46 -25.77 11.07
C ASP A 843 5.02 -26.92 11.92
N LEU A 844 6.19 -27.46 11.53
CA LEU A 844 6.94 -28.41 12.35
C LEU A 844 7.27 -27.83 13.71
N THR A 845 7.68 -26.56 13.78
CA THR A 845 7.94 -25.85 15.04
C THR A 845 6.66 -25.72 15.85
N ASN A 846 5.54 -25.30 15.23
CA ASN A 846 4.25 -25.15 15.88
C ASN A 846 3.70 -26.49 16.41
N GLN A 847 4.06 -27.61 15.78
CA GLN A 847 3.72 -28.96 16.21
C GLN A 847 4.69 -29.52 17.27
N ALA A 848 5.99 -29.29 17.12
CA ALA A 848 7.03 -29.79 18.02
C ALA A 848 7.12 -28.99 19.32
N LEU A 849 6.88 -27.68 19.28
CA LEU A 849 6.98 -26.80 20.45
C LEU A 849 6.03 -27.22 21.58
N PRO A 850 4.73 -27.52 21.35
CA PRO A 850 3.85 -28.05 22.38
C PRO A 850 4.35 -29.36 23.00
N LEU A 851 4.88 -30.28 22.19
CA LEU A 851 5.44 -31.56 22.65
C LEU A 851 6.69 -31.35 23.51
N SER A 852 7.60 -30.47 23.07
CA SER A 852 8.80 -30.08 23.81
C SER A 852 8.43 -29.44 25.15
N LEU A 853 7.49 -28.49 25.15
CA LEU A 853 6.98 -27.86 26.37
C LEU A 853 6.29 -28.87 27.29
N ALA A 854 5.51 -29.80 26.76
CA ALA A 854 4.89 -30.87 27.53
C ALA A 854 5.91 -31.81 28.15
N GLY A 855 6.97 -32.18 27.42
CA GLY A 855 8.09 -32.97 27.93
C GLY A 855 8.85 -32.25 29.04
N GLY A 856 9.17 -30.97 28.84
CA GLY A 856 9.79 -30.12 29.86
C GLY A 856 8.92 -29.96 31.11
N ALA A 857 7.60 -29.81 30.94
CA ALA A 857 6.63 -29.75 32.03
C ALA A 857 6.56 -31.09 32.79
N LEU A 858 6.55 -32.22 32.08
CA LEU A 858 6.56 -33.57 32.68
C LEU A 858 7.83 -33.80 33.49
N VAL A 859 9.00 -33.44 32.96
CA VAL A 859 10.29 -33.55 33.65
C VAL A 859 10.32 -32.64 34.88
N SER A 860 9.80 -31.42 34.77
CA SER A 860 9.67 -30.51 35.91
C SER A 860 8.75 -31.10 36.99
N GLY A 861 7.58 -31.62 36.59
CA GLY A 861 6.61 -32.24 37.48
C GLY A 861 7.15 -33.48 38.18
N LEU A 862 7.83 -34.36 37.45
CA LEU A 862 8.48 -35.54 38.03
C LEU A 862 9.62 -35.16 38.98
N SER A 863 10.37 -34.11 38.65
CA SER A 863 11.42 -33.58 39.54
C SER A 863 10.84 -33.02 40.84
N LEU A 864 9.67 -32.36 40.77
CA LEU A 864 8.92 -31.91 41.95
C LEU A 864 8.37 -33.08 42.76
N LEU A 865 7.83 -34.12 42.11
CA LEU A 865 7.38 -35.35 42.79
C LEU A 865 8.53 -36.06 43.52
N ARG A 866 9.76 -35.92 43.02
CA ARG A 866 11.00 -36.38 43.67
C ARG A 866 11.54 -35.41 44.73
N LEU A 867 10.82 -34.35 45.07
CA LEU A 867 11.16 -33.35 46.08
C LEU A 867 12.44 -32.54 45.78
N PHE A 868 12.83 -32.42 44.50
CA PHE A 868 13.88 -31.48 44.12
C PHE A 868 13.41 -30.02 44.26
N PRO A 869 14.31 -29.05 44.54
CA PRO A 869 13.96 -27.64 44.60
C PRO A 869 13.31 -27.14 43.32
N LEU A 870 12.28 -26.29 43.42
CA LEU A 870 11.51 -25.78 42.27
C LEU A 870 12.41 -25.18 41.17
N ARG A 871 13.44 -24.44 41.55
CA ARG A 871 14.44 -23.90 40.59
C ARG A 871 15.13 -25.00 39.79
N GLN A 872 15.54 -26.09 40.44
CA GLN A 872 16.23 -27.20 39.79
C GLN A 872 15.27 -28.03 38.93
N ALA A 873 14.04 -28.23 39.40
CA ALA A 873 12.99 -28.89 38.63
C ALA A 873 12.67 -28.14 37.34
N VAL A 874 12.46 -26.82 37.42
CA VAL A 874 12.18 -25.97 36.25
C VAL A 874 13.42 -25.84 35.36
N ALA A 875 14.62 -25.72 35.91
CA ALA A 875 15.86 -25.71 35.11
C ALA A 875 16.00 -26.99 34.29
N SER A 876 15.72 -28.14 34.88
CA SER A 876 15.76 -29.44 34.18
C SER A 876 14.71 -29.51 33.07
N GLY A 877 13.49 -29.02 33.32
CA GLY A 877 12.44 -28.98 32.31
C GLY A 877 12.73 -28.02 31.16
N VAL A 878 13.25 -26.82 31.46
CA VAL A 878 13.66 -25.83 30.43
C VAL A 878 14.81 -26.38 29.60
N ALA A 879 15.81 -27.03 30.22
CA ALA A 879 16.90 -27.67 29.51
C ALA A 879 16.38 -28.74 28.51
N VAL A 880 15.43 -29.58 28.95
CA VAL A 880 14.80 -30.58 28.06
C VAL A 880 13.98 -29.92 26.96
N ALA A 881 13.20 -28.88 27.27
CA ALA A 881 12.39 -28.19 26.28
C ALA A 881 13.26 -27.54 25.20
N VAL A 882 14.32 -26.82 25.61
CA VAL A 882 15.26 -26.17 24.68
C VAL A 882 16.03 -27.21 23.87
N ALA A 883 16.53 -28.29 24.49
CA ALA A 883 17.26 -29.34 23.79
C ALA A 883 16.41 -30.08 22.73
N ALA A 884 15.09 -30.09 22.89
CA ALA A 884 14.16 -30.68 21.91
C ALA A 884 13.83 -29.74 20.73
N VAL A 885 14.19 -28.45 20.78
CA VAL A 885 13.98 -27.53 19.65
C VAL A 885 15.06 -27.80 18.60
N PRO A 886 14.70 -28.03 17.33
CA PRO A 886 15.66 -28.40 16.31
C PRO A 886 16.39 -27.17 15.73
N GLU A 887 17.28 -26.57 16.52
CA GLU A 887 18.01 -25.34 16.18
C GLU A 887 18.88 -25.46 14.91
N GLY A 888 19.32 -26.69 14.59
CA GLY A 888 20.12 -26.98 13.40
C GLY A 888 19.29 -27.10 12.11
N LEU A 889 17.97 -27.30 12.18
CA LEU A 889 17.14 -27.51 10.98
C LEU A 889 17.13 -26.29 10.04
N PRO A 890 16.96 -25.04 10.51
CA PRO A 890 17.04 -23.87 9.63
C PRO A 890 18.37 -23.77 8.89
N LEU A 891 19.49 -24.09 9.57
CA LEU A 891 20.81 -24.11 8.97
C LEU A 891 20.94 -25.20 7.90
N VAL A 892 20.56 -26.44 8.24
CA VAL A 892 20.60 -27.58 7.31
C VAL A 892 19.71 -27.32 6.09
N ALA A 893 18.51 -26.80 6.30
CA ALA A 893 17.59 -26.37 5.25
C ALA A 893 18.23 -25.35 4.30
N THR A 894 18.84 -24.30 4.85
CA THR A 894 19.54 -23.26 4.08
C THR A 894 20.69 -23.85 3.26
N LEU A 895 21.52 -24.70 3.89
CA LEU A 895 22.64 -25.36 3.20
C LEU A 895 22.17 -26.32 2.10
N ALA A 896 21.09 -27.06 2.34
CA ALA A 896 20.51 -27.97 1.35
C ALA A 896 19.94 -27.20 0.14
N GLN A 897 19.16 -26.13 0.38
CA GLN A 897 18.65 -25.26 -0.67
C GLN A 897 19.79 -24.64 -1.48
N GLN A 898 20.90 -24.26 -0.82
CA GLN A 898 22.09 -23.75 -1.49
C GLN A 898 22.82 -24.78 -2.34
N ALA A 899 22.95 -26.01 -1.83
CA ALA A 899 23.53 -27.10 -2.60
C ALA A 899 22.71 -27.37 -3.87
N SER A 900 21.38 -27.38 -3.74
CA SER A 900 20.46 -27.52 -4.88
C SER A 900 20.57 -26.36 -5.85
N ALA A 901 20.59 -25.11 -5.36
CA ALA A 901 20.76 -23.93 -6.20
C ALA A 901 22.09 -23.96 -6.98
N ARG A 902 23.20 -24.32 -6.32
CA ARG A 902 24.51 -24.46 -6.97
C ARG A 902 24.52 -25.56 -8.03
N ARG A 903 23.84 -26.69 -7.78
CA ARG A 903 23.70 -27.78 -8.76
C ARG A 903 22.91 -27.34 -9.99
N LEU A 904 21.82 -26.61 -9.80
CA LEU A 904 21.00 -26.05 -10.88
C LEU A 904 21.77 -24.99 -11.69
N THR A 905 22.49 -24.09 -11.03
CA THR A 905 23.33 -23.10 -11.72
C THR A 905 24.41 -23.77 -12.58
N ARG A 906 25.03 -24.85 -12.09
CA ARG A 906 26.00 -25.64 -12.88
C ARG A 906 25.37 -26.32 -14.10
N ALA A 907 24.06 -26.57 -14.07
CA ALA A 907 23.30 -27.11 -15.20
C ALA A 907 22.70 -26.02 -16.12
N GLY A 908 23.06 -24.74 -15.92
CA GLY A 908 22.59 -23.62 -16.74
C GLY A 908 21.30 -22.94 -16.23
N ALA A 909 20.72 -23.39 -15.11
CA ALA A 909 19.53 -22.79 -14.51
C ALA A 909 19.91 -21.82 -13.38
N LEU A 910 19.82 -20.51 -13.61
CA LEU A 910 20.14 -19.50 -12.61
C LEU A 910 19.02 -19.36 -11.56
N VAL A 911 19.31 -19.79 -10.33
CA VAL A 911 18.37 -19.66 -9.20
C VAL A 911 18.49 -18.27 -8.57
N ARG A 912 17.44 -17.45 -8.73
CA ARG A 912 17.37 -16.08 -8.16
C ARG A 912 17.09 -16.06 -6.65
N SER A 913 16.27 -17.01 -6.16
CA SER A 913 16.00 -17.18 -4.74
C SER A 913 16.04 -18.66 -4.36
N PRO A 914 16.60 -19.05 -3.21
CA PRO A 914 16.55 -20.44 -2.74
C PRO A 914 15.12 -20.99 -2.62
N ARG A 915 14.15 -20.12 -2.32
CA ARG A 915 12.71 -20.45 -2.23
C ARG A 915 12.14 -20.89 -3.58
N SER A 916 12.64 -20.36 -4.70
CA SER A 916 12.20 -20.74 -6.06
C SER A 916 12.50 -22.21 -6.40
N VAL A 917 13.57 -22.78 -5.85
CA VAL A 917 13.93 -24.19 -6.06
C VAL A 917 12.91 -25.13 -5.43
N GLU A 918 12.43 -24.77 -4.25
CA GLU A 918 11.42 -25.55 -3.55
C GLU A 918 10.05 -25.40 -4.22
N ALA A 919 9.67 -24.17 -4.58
CA ALA A 919 8.44 -23.93 -5.31
C ALA A 919 8.40 -24.78 -6.58
N LEU A 920 9.51 -24.85 -7.34
CA LEU A 920 9.65 -25.69 -8.52
C LEU A 920 9.40 -27.19 -8.23
N GLY A 921 9.83 -27.68 -7.07
CA GLY A 921 9.61 -29.07 -6.65
C GLY A 921 8.17 -29.41 -6.27
N ARG A 922 7.30 -28.40 -6.11
CA ARG A 922 5.87 -28.55 -5.79
C ARG A 922 4.96 -28.10 -6.95
N VAL A 923 5.52 -27.90 -8.14
CA VAL A 923 4.72 -27.47 -9.29
C VAL A 923 3.89 -28.65 -9.78
N ASP A 924 2.56 -28.56 -9.62
CA ASP A 924 1.60 -29.49 -10.23
C ASP A 924 1.18 -29.05 -11.64
N VAL A 925 1.20 -27.74 -11.90
CA VAL A 925 0.81 -27.13 -13.17
C VAL A 925 1.91 -26.23 -13.67
N VAL A 926 2.48 -26.55 -14.84
CA VAL A 926 3.43 -25.68 -15.52
C VAL A 926 2.71 -24.91 -16.60
N CYS A 927 2.54 -23.60 -16.38
CA CYS A 927 2.08 -22.68 -17.40
C CYS A 927 3.28 -22.25 -18.23
N PHE A 928 3.37 -22.73 -19.46
CA PHE A 928 4.39 -22.27 -20.39
C PHE A 928 3.86 -21.10 -21.20
N ASP A 929 4.62 -20.01 -21.22
CA ASP A 929 4.48 -19.08 -22.32
C ASP A 929 4.85 -19.82 -23.62
N LYS A 930 4.17 -19.51 -24.72
CA LYS A 930 4.50 -20.08 -26.02
C LYS A 930 5.74 -19.41 -26.58
N THR A 931 5.79 -18.08 -26.55
CA THR A 931 6.80 -17.28 -27.24
C THR A 931 8.09 -17.23 -26.45
N GLY A 932 9.24 -17.54 -27.08
CA GLY A 932 10.56 -17.50 -26.41
C GLY A 932 10.77 -18.56 -25.31
N THR A 933 9.75 -19.35 -24.98
CA THR A 933 9.78 -20.42 -23.98
C THR A 933 9.55 -21.79 -24.62
N LEU A 934 8.39 -22.05 -25.22
CA LEU A 934 8.16 -23.29 -25.99
C LEU A 934 8.68 -23.19 -27.43
N SER A 935 8.71 -21.96 -27.96
CA SER A 935 9.22 -21.64 -29.29
C SER A 935 10.49 -20.82 -29.19
N GLU A 936 11.39 -20.96 -30.17
CA GLU A 936 12.68 -20.26 -30.21
C GLU A 936 12.57 -18.75 -30.53
N ASN A 937 11.34 -18.20 -30.57
CA ASN A 937 11.02 -16.86 -31.07
C ASN A 937 11.69 -16.55 -32.43
N ARG A 938 11.70 -17.55 -33.33
CA ARG A 938 12.29 -17.46 -34.67
C ARG A 938 11.35 -18.09 -35.70
N LEU A 939 11.08 -17.37 -36.79
CA LEU A 939 10.33 -17.91 -37.92
C LEU A 939 11.22 -18.86 -38.72
N ARG A 940 10.65 -19.99 -39.15
CA ARG A 940 11.31 -20.96 -40.04
C ARG A 940 10.32 -21.48 -41.07
N VAL A 941 10.82 -21.84 -42.27
CA VAL A 941 9.98 -22.49 -43.29
C VAL A 941 9.61 -23.90 -42.82
N SER A 942 8.37 -24.07 -42.38
CA SER A 942 7.85 -25.35 -41.87
C SER A 942 7.45 -26.32 -42.99
N ARG A 943 6.79 -25.82 -44.03
CA ARG A 943 6.20 -26.62 -45.10
C ARG A 943 6.27 -25.90 -46.44
N VAL A 944 6.47 -26.66 -47.51
CA VAL A 944 6.44 -26.18 -48.91
C VAL A 944 5.45 -27.06 -49.66
N GLU A 945 4.39 -26.47 -50.18
CA GLU A 945 3.45 -27.13 -51.08
C GLU A 945 3.73 -26.65 -52.50
N THR A 946 3.86 -27.57 -53.45
CA THR A 946 4.11 -27.25 -54.85
C THR A 946 2.79 -27.23 -55.61
N VAL A 947 2.67 -26.28 -56.54
CA VAL A 947 1.57 -26.17 -57.50
C VAL A 947 2.19 -26.38 -58.88
N ALA A 948 1.56 -27.22 -59.71
CA ALA A 948 2.12 -27.79 -60.95
C ALA A 948 3.30 -28.77 -60.72
N ASP A 949 3.90 -29.29 -61.80
CA ASP A 949 5.06 -30.22 -61.79
C ASP A 949 6.38 -29.56 -61.34
N CYS A 950 6.30 -28.62 -60.39
CA CYS A 950 7.45 -27.94 -59.80
C CYS A 950 8.01 -28.75 -58.63
N SER A 951 9.34 -28.83 -58.52
CA SER A 951 9.98 -29.43 -57.36
C SER A 951 9.98 -28.47 -56.16
N ARG A 952 10.06 -29.03 -54.94
CA ARG A 952 10.21 -28.25 -53.71
C ARG A 952 11.40 -27.28 -53.79
N ASP A 953 12.49 -27.71 -54.42
CA ASP A 953 13.72 -26.93 -54.52
C ASP A 953 13.54 -25.73 -55.46
N GLN A 954 12.79 -25.89 -56.55
CA GLN A 954 12.47 -24.78 -57.46
C GLN A 954 11.64 -23.69 -56.77
N VAL A 955 10.68 -24.08 -55.92
CA VAL A 955 9.88 -23.13 -55.14
C VAL A 955 10.75 -22.35 -54.16
N LEU A 956 11.62 -23.03 -53.41
CA LEU A 956 12.53 -22.39 -52.45
C LEU A 956 13.57 -21.51 -53.15
N ALA A 957 14.11 -21.94 -54.29
CA ALA A 957 15.04 -21.13 -55.08
C ALA A 957 14.36 -19.88 -55.65
N CYS A 958 13.10 -19.98 -56.10
CA CYS A 958 12.31 -18.82 -56.52
C CYS A 958 12.05 -17.87 -55.34
N ALA A 959 11.70 -18.41 -54.17
CA ALA A 959 11.46 -17.62 -52.97
C ALA A 959 12.74 -16.90 -52.52
N GLY A 960 13.87 -17.60 -52.46
CA GLY A 960 15.17 -17.07 -52.09
C GLY A 960 15.65 -15.97 -53.04
N ARG A 961 15.47 -16.15 -54.36
CA ARG A 961 15.80 -15.13 -55.37
C ARG A 961 15.00 -13.84 -55.17
N ALA A 962 13.72 -13.95 -54.79
CA ALA A 962 12.88 -12.82 -54.42
C ALA A 962 13.18 -12.24 -53.03
N THR A 963 14.32 -12.60 -52.40
CA THR A 963 14.72 -12.19 -51.05
C THR A 963 16.19 -11.73 -50.96
N PRO A 964 16.68 -10.84 -51.85
CA PRO A 964 18.05 -10.36 -51.78
C PRO A 964 18.29 -9.56 -50.47
N PRO A 965 19.46 -9.70 -49.83
CA PRO A 965 19.80 -8.95 -48.61
C PRO A 965 20.02 -7.46 -48.93
N ALA A 966 19.37 -6.57 -48.19
CA ALA A 966 19.41 -5.13 -48.44
C ALA A 966 20.79 -4.49 -48.19
N ASN A 967 21.63 -5.09 -47.32
CA ASN A 967 22.96 -4.56 -46.94
C ASN A 967 24.01 -5.68 -46.67
N GLY A 968 24.06 -6.70 -47.53
CA GLY A 968 25.18 -7.65 -47.56
C GLY A 968 25.22 -8.77 -46.51
N GLU A 969 24.59 -8.63 -45.34
CA GLU A 969 24.65 -9.70 -44.30
C GLU A 969 23.36 -9.97 -43.49
N ARG A 970 22.33 -9.11 -43.53
CA ARG A 970 21.09 -9.33 -42.75
C ARG A 970 19.80 -8.97 -43.50
N HIS A 971 18.77 -9.79 -43.33
CA HIS A 971 17.40 -9.54 -43.80
C HIS A 971 16.62 -8.70 -42.78
N GLU A 972 15.90 -7.68 -43.24
CA GLU A 972 15.14 -6.75 -42.37
C GLU A 972 13.86 -7.37 -41.81
N HIS A 973 13.21 -8.29 -42.55
CA HIS A 973 12.02 -8.99 -42.08
C HIS A 973 12.34 -10.42 -41.63
N ALA A 974 11.77 -10.85 -40.49
CA ALA A 974 11.94 -12.21 -39.95
C ALA A 974 11.45 -13.30 -40.93
N THR A 975 10.44 -12.99 -41.74
CA THR A 975 9.95 -13.92 -42.78
C THR A 975 10.95 -14.07 -43.93
N ASP A 976 11.67 -13.00 -44.25
CA ASP A 976 12.68 -12.98 -45.31
C ASP A 976 13.93 -13.72 -44.87
N ALA A 977 14.35 -13.53 -43.61
CA ALA A 977 15.40 -14.32 -42.98
C ALA A 977 15.08 -15.83 -43.01
N ALA A 978 13.85 -16.21 -42.65
CA ALA A 978 13.41 -17.60 -42.66
C ALA A 978 13.43 -18.24 -44.06
N VAL A 979 13.00 -17.49 -45.08
CA VAL A 979 13.03 -17.92 -46.49
C VAL A 979 14.45 -18.03 -47.01
N ALA A 980 15.30 -17.04 -46.69
CA ALA A 980 16.69 -17.03 -47.09
C ALA A 980 17.48 -18.18 -46.45
N GLU A 981 17.34 -18.44 -45.14
CA GLU A 981 17.96 -19.58 -44.45
C GLU A 981 17.55 -20.92 -45.07
N ALA A 982 16.25 -21.08 -45.38
CA ALA A 982 15.73 -22.27 -46.03
C ALA A 982 16.26 -22.46 -47.47
N ALA A 983 16.58 -21.37 -48.18
CA ALA A 983 17.15 -21.38 -49.53
C ALA A 983 18.69 -21.54 -49.54
N GLU A 984 19.40 -20.87 -48.62
CA GLU A 984 20.86 -20.87 -48.49
C GLU A 984 21.43 -22.25 -48.14
N SER A 985 20.73 -23.04 -47.33
CA SER A 985 21.09 -24.44 -47.04
C SER A 985 21.22 -25.35 -48.27
N ARG A 986 20.83 -24.88 -49.47
CA ARG A 986 20.81 -25.66 -50.72
C ARG A 986 21.35 -24.95 -51.97
N GLY A 987 21.88 -23.73 -51.86
CA GLY A 987 22.65 -23.09 -52.93
C GLY A 987 22.22 -21.66 -53.31
N ALA A 988 23.17 -20.74 -53.07
CA ALA A 988 23.43 -19.44 -53.71
C ALA A 988 22.50 -18.24 -53.39
N ALA A 989 22.99 -17.39 -52.49
CA ALA A 989 22.76 -15.95 -52.57
C ALA A 989 23.35 -15.44 -53.89
N VAL A 990 22.52 -15.00 -54.82
CA VAL A 990 22.99 -14.43 -56.11
C VAL A 990 22.39 -13.06 -56.33
N ALA A 991 23.23 -12.13 -56.78
CA ALA A 991 22.86 -10.77 -57.13
C ALA A 991 21.72 -10.75 -58.16
N SER A 992 20.70 -9.93 -57.89
CA SER A 992 19.61 -9.62 -58.81
C SER A 992 19.96 -8.40 -59.67
N ASP A 993 19.53 -8.39 -60.94
CA ASP A 993 19.70 -7.23 -61.83
C ASP A 993 18.80 -6.05 -61.43
N ALA A 994 17.65 -6.36 -60.84
CA ALA A 994 16.67 -5.40 -60.36
C ALA A 994 15.86 -6.02 -59.23
N HIS A 995 15.59 -5.24 -58.18
CA HIS A 995 14.85 -5.70 -57.01
C HIS A 995 13.82 -4.69 -56.54
N LEU A 996 12.62 -5.18 -56.28
CA LEU A 996 11.52 -4.46 -55.66
C LEU A 996 11.28 -5.04 -54.25
N PRO A 997 11.63 -4.30 -53.19
CA PRO A 997 11.41 -4.77 -51.83
C PRO A 997 9.91 -4.82 -51.51
N PHE A 998 9.58 -5.66 -50.53
CA PHE A 998 8.24 -5.72 -49.94
C PHE A 998 7.86 -4.37 -49.33
N ARG A 999 6.59 -3.96 -49.46
CA ARG A 999 6.02 -2.81 -48.76
C ARG A 999 4.58 -3.13 -48.34
N SER A 1000 4.09 -2.62 -47.23
CA SER A 1000 2.70 -2.93 -46.79
C SER A 1000 1.64 -2.51 -47.82
N GLY A 1001 1.85 -1.43 -48.56
CA GLY A 1001 0.97 -1.03 -49.68
C GLY A 1001 1.12 -1.84 -50.97
N ARG A 1002 2.11 -2.74 -51.02
CA ARG A 1002 2.40 -3.65 -52.13
C ARG A 1002 2.91 -4.96 -51.55
N PRO A 1003 2.02 -5.89 -51.14
CA PRO A 1003 2.35 -7.01 -50.28
C PRO A 1003 3.02 -8.17 -51.05
N PHE A 1004 4.00 -7.82 -51.89
CA PHE A 1004 4.88 -8.73 -52.58
C PHE A 1004 6.27 -8.10 -52.74
N SER A 1005 7.27 -8.95 -52.83
CA SER A 1005 8.61 -8.61 -53.28
C SER A 1005 8.90 -9.31 -54.60
N ALA A 1006 9.66 -8.65 -55.46
CA ALA A 1006 10.03 -9.18 -56.75
C ALA A 1006 11.51 -8.95 -57.04
N SER A 1007 12.13 -9.90 -57.72
CA SER A 1007 13.51 -9.80 -58.20
C SER A 1007 13.57 -10.26 -59.65
N LEU A 1008 14.32 -9.53 -60.47
CA LEU A 1008 14.62 -9.92 -61.84
C LEU A 1008 16.09 -10.33 -61.94
N ARG A 1009 16.34 -11.46 -62.59
CA ARG A 1009 17.68 -11.90 -63.00
C ARG A 1009 17.62 -12.40 -64.43
N ASP A 1010 18.47 -11.87 -65.29
CA ASP A 1010 18.49 -12.11 -66.72
C ASP A 1010 17.10 -11.86 -67.34
N HIS A 1011 16.35 -12.94 -67.55
CA HIS A 1011 14.99 -12.98 -68.09
C HIS A 1011 14.00 -13.64 -67.14
N GLU A 1012 14.39 -14.01 -65.92
CA GLU A 1012 13.55 -14.69 -64.95
C GLU A 1012 13.09 -13.73 -63.84
N LEU A 1013 11.78 -13.44 -63.82
CA LEU A 1013 11.13 -12.69 -62.76
C LEU A 1013 10.69 -13.67 -61.66
N SER A 1014 11.19 -13.49 -60.45
CA SER A 1014 10.75 -14.22 -59.25
C SER A 1014 9.97 -13.29 -58.34
N VAL A 1015 8.80 -13.73 -57.89
CA VAL A 1015 7.89 -12.96 -57.03
C VAL A 1015 7.51 -13.79 -55.82
N LYS A 1016 7.49 -13.17 -54.64
CA LYS A 1016 6.91 -13.74 -53.43
C LYS A 1016 5.99 -12.73 -52.75
N GLY A 1017 4.92 -13.17 -52.11
CA GLY A 1017 4.02 -12.24 -51.44
C GLY A 1017 2.80 -12.90 -50.82
N ALA A 1018 1.84 -12.05 -50.44
CA ALA A 1018 0.54 -12.48 -49.94
C ALA A 1018 -0.14 -13.39 -50.98
N PRO A 1019 -0.68 -14.56 -50.57
CA PRO A 1019 -1.30 -15.52 -51.49
C PRO A 1019 -2.34 -14.89 -52.41
N GLU A 1020 -3.24 -14.09 -51.86
CA GLU A 1020 -4.31 -13.41 -52.58
C GLU A 1020 -3.79 -12.44 -53.66
N VAL A 1021 -2.62 -11.82 -53.47
CA VAL A 1021 -2.05 -10.87 -54.43
C VAL A 1021 -1.26 -11.56 -55.52
N VAL A 1022 -0.44 -12.55 -55.13
CA VAL A 1022 0.40 -13.28 -56.10
C VAL A 1022 -0.47 -14.22 -56.95
N LEU A 1023 -1.42 -14.92 -56.34
CA LEU A 1023 -2.31 -15.83 -57.06
C LEU A 1023 -3.25 -15.08 -58.00
N ALA A 1024 -3.75 -13.90 -57.62
CA ALA A 1024 -4.56 -13.06 -58.52
C ALA A 1024 -3.80 -12.61 -59.79
N ALA A 1025 -2.47 -12.57 -59.73
CA ALA A 1025 -1.61 -12.22 -60.86
C ALA A 1025 -1.21 -13.44 -61.74
N CYS A 1026 -1.55 -14.66 -61.34
CA CYS A 1026 -1.24 -15.88 -62.07
C CYS A 1026 -2.40 -16.28 -63.01
N VAL A 1027 -2.06 -16.93 -64.13
CA VAL A 1027 -3.04 -17.42 -65.12
C VAL A 1027 -3.14 -18.94 -65.00
N ASP A 1028 -4.32 -19.53 -65.26
CA ASP A 1028 -4.59 -20.98 -65.23
C ASP A 1028 -4.40 -21.68 -63.87
N LEU A 1029 -4.83 -21.05 -62.78
CA LEU A 1029 -4.79 -21.63 -61.44
C LEU A 1029 -5.90 -22.68 -61.23
N ALA A 1030 -5.52 -23.87 -60.78
CA ALA A 1030 -6.48 -24.89 -60.36
C ALA A 1030 -7.21 -24.46 -59.06
N PRO A 1031 -8.53 -24.68 -58.93
CA PRO A 1031 -9.29 -24.38 -57.71
C PRO A 1031 -8.80 -25.12 -56.45
N SER A 1032 -7.94 -26.13 -56.60
CA SER A 1032 -7.29 -26.84 -55.50
C SER A 1032 -6.22 -26.01 -54.77
N VAL A 1033 -5.69 -24.97 -55.41
CA VAL A 1033 -4.63 -24.11 -54.84
C VAL A 1033 -5.17 -23.25 -53.70
N GLU A 1034 -6.33 -22.61 -53.89
CA GLU A 1034 -6.98 -21.83 -52.84
C GLU A 1034 -7.33 -22.69 -51.63
N ARG A 1035 -7.81 -23.93 -51.85
CA ARG A 1035 -8.04 -24.90 -50.76
C ARG A 1035 -6.76 -25.27 -50.02
N THR A 1036 -5.63 -25.33 -50.73
CA THR A 1036 -4.32 -25.61 -50.13
C THR A 1036 -3.85 -24.47 -49.26
N VAL A 1037 -3.98 -23.22 -49.73
CA VAL A 1037 -3.69 -22.01 -48.96
C VAL A 1037 -4.55 -21.96 -47.70
N ALA A 1038 -5.87 -22.16 -47.84
CA ALA A 1038 -6.80 -22.16 -46.70
C ALA A 1038 -6.47 -23.25 -45.67
N ARG A 1039 -6.13 -24.46 -46.12
CA ARG A 1039 -5.71 -25.58 -45.25
C ARG A 1039 -4.41 -25.26 -44.49
N MET A 1040 -3.42 -24.67 -45.16
CA MET A 1040 -2.16 -24.26 -44.52
C MET A 1040 -2.40 -23.15 -43.49
N ALA A 1041 -3.23 -22.16 -43.82
CA ALA A 1041 -3.60 -21.09 -42.89
C ALA A 1041 -4.36 -21.63 -41.66
N GLN A 1042 -5.32 -22.55 -41.85
CA GLN A 1042 -6.05 -23.23 -40.77
C GLN A 1042 -5.13 -24.05 -39.85
N SER A 1043 -3.99 -24.52 -40.35
CA SER A 1043 -2.97 -25.18 -39.52
C SER A 1043 -2.06 -24.21 -38.74
N GLY A 1044 -2.38 -22.91 -38.75
CA GLY A 1044 -1.64 -21.87 -38.03
C GLY A 1044 -0.34 -21.44 -38.71
N LEU A 1045 -0.16 -21.73 -40.00
CA LEU A 1045 1.01 -21.32 -40.77
C LEU A 1045 0.78 -19.96 -41.44
N ARG A 1046 1.80 -19.09 -41.39
CA ARG A 1046 1.88 -17.92 -42.27
C ARG A 1046 2.22 -18.40 -43.68
N VAL A 1047 1.29 -18.24 -44.62
CA VAL A 1047 1.43 -18.74 -46.00
C VAL A 1047 1.96 -17.63 -46.91
N ILE A 1048 2.98 -17.94 -47.71
CA ILE A 1048 3.50 -17.05 -48.77
C ILE A 1048 3.34 -17.79 -50.09
N ALA A 1049 2.78 -17.11 -51.08
CA ALA A 1049 2.78 -17.60 -52.45
C ALA A 1049 4.03 -17.11 -53.18
N VAL A 1050 4.55 -18.00 -54.02
CA VAL A 1050 5.76 -17.76 -54.80
C VAL A 1050 5.43 -18.08 -56.26
N ALA A 1051 5.82 -17.19 -57.16
CA ALA A 1051 5.58 -17.34 -58.59
C ALA A 1051 6.83 -16.93 -59.37
N SER A 1052 7.05 -17.55 -60.52
CA SER A 1052 8.10 -17.17 -61.47
C SER A 1052 7.52 -16.95 -62.86
N ARG A 1053 8.18 -16.11 -63.65
CA ARG A 1053 7.84 -15.92 -65.06
C ARG A 1053 9.10 -15.62 -65.87
N HIS A 1054 9.25 -16.30 -67.01
CA HIS A 1054 10.24 -15.93 -68.01
C HIS A 1054 9.74 -14.76 -68.86
N LEU A 1055 10.55 -13.71 -68.96
CA LEU A 1055 10.28 -12.45 -69.66
C LEU A 1055 10.96 -12.44 -71.02
N THR A 1056 10.33 -11.84 -72.02
CA THR A 1056 11.00 -11.55 -73.29
C THR A 1056 12.04 -10.43 -73.12
N ASP A 1057 13.01 -10.32 -74.02
CA ASP A 1057 14.05 -9.27 -73.97
C ASP A 1057 13.48 -7.85 -73.86
N ALA A 1058 12.35 -7.59 -74.52
CA ALA A 1058 11.65 -6.31 -74.44
C ALA A 1058 11.07 -6.06 -73.04
N GLN A 1059 10.53 -7.09 -72.39
CA GLN A 1059 9.94 -7.01 -71.05
C GLN A 1059 11.03 -6.90 -69.97
N ALA A 1060 12.12 -7.67 -70.08
CA ALA A 1060 13.24 -7.60 -69.15
C ALA A 1060 13.89 -6.21 -69.15
N ARG A 1061 14.09 -5.59 -70.34
CA ARG A 1061 14.59 -4.21 -70.45
C ARG A 1061 13.65 -3.19 -69.80
N ARG A 1062 12.33 -3.32 -70.00
CA ARG A 1062 11.34 -2.43 -69.37
C ARG A 1062 11.28 -2.59 -67.86
N ALA A 1063 11.39 -3.82 -67.37
CA ALA A 1063 11.41 -4.11 -65.94
C ALA A 1063 12.64 -3.52 -65.23
N ARG A 1064 13.82 -3.60 -65.86
CA ARG A 1064 15.06 -2.95 -65.34
C ARG A 1064 14.98 -1.43 -65.29
N GLY A 1065 14.16 -0.79 -66.14
CA GLY A 1065 13.98 0.66 -66.14
C GLY A 1065 12.91 1.17 -65.17
N ASN A 1066 12.11 0.27 -64.59
CA ASN A 1066 11.00 0.59 -63.67
C ASN A 1066 11.28 0.17 -62.20
N ALA A 1067 12.25 -0.71 -62.00
CA ALA A 1067 12.79 -1.07 -60.69
C ALA A 1067 13.85 -0.04 -60.28
#